data_AF-Q4RZR2-F1
#
_entry.id   AF-Q4RZR2-F1
#
_cell.length_a   1.000
_cell.length_b   1.000
_cell.length_c   1.000
_cell.angle_alpha   90.00
_cell.angle_beta   90.00
_cell.angle_gamma   90.00
#
_symmetry.space_group_name_H-M   'P 1'
#
loop_
_entity.id
_entity.type
_entity.pdbx_description
1 polymer ?
#
loop_
_entity_poly.entity_id
_entity_poly.type
_entity_poly.pdbx_seq_one_letter_code
_entity_poly.pdbx_strand_id
1 'polypeptide(L)'
;MAALYEGYTLCGRVSGQSLSDSGIRGIEVERDGDHVIVTDSSRSVTLYKVSDQKPLSTWTVKQGQSFSCPAVYNSQTKEYVAVSDSKVVRIWKEEDMLLEKVFKATVSSEIWRVHSVPGGEPVVLFKSGAVRLLDYLLSAPQQPIEEIVSQEETIWWSTNVVAESQQFVIFTTEQKGDHFLYLQRLNPNTFQRYHLEREEPGLSPLSFCASYRDKHISLLYLYPNGHLYQSALSVRNQAVDSEGVQALPLSRSLLLSLPVGEGPLEAASALLLDEAHVAVVGVPHPSAGTGKDFLCIWNTNFQTLQAGKEMAGKIYGQLWTYSNKLFIPHGKTLSVIPYECPKSCLASALGKLRQAKTEEEVQKEVEGFLSRADGPDLQLSAGQLASALVSRSLANPAFYASNVLVQLVHTQFLSHSVCPDLILLALERKDYFLCQLCLQFFPDIPEAVTCACLKTFISVALPRSCSMPDADAEKVSLEPDGISFMEALMAGEHGETSVQNGFSPGDGKDCSDALRGDDAAKSSAAPEQICPVQLHKAALLNEVLLTAYTDTFLLPHLKDLSSQHIILFLQYLHYLYLRLCQDASLQKPGVRSPSVTQIMDWICLLLDAHFTVLVMTPEARDLLMGLHTFVKSQVRLVSELGKMEASFQELDKMQVKRDVGQNSIEIIELL
;
A
#
# COMPACT_ATOMS: atom_id res chain seq x y z
N MET A 1 -8.69 9.69 2.74
CA MET A 1 -8.60 10.87 1.86
C MET A 1 -8.13 12.04 2.71
N ALA A 2 -7.43 13.02 2.15
CA ALA A 2 -7.06 14.21 2.91
C ALA A 2 -8.31 14.94 3.42
N ALA A 3 -8.20 15.56 4.59
CA ALA A 3 -9.30 16.24 5.26
C ALA A 3 -8.88 17.63 5.73
N LEU A 4 -9.81 18.58 5.63
CA LEU A 4 -9.73 19.90 6.26
C LEU A 4 -10.66 19.90 7.47
N TYR A 5 -10.14 20.23 8.64
CA TYR A 5 -10.96 20.30 9.86
C TYR A 5 -11.61 21.67 10.05
N GLU A 6 -12.44 21.75 11.09
CA GLU A 6 -12.98 23.02 11.54
C GLU A 6 -11.83 23.96 11.92
N GLY A 7 -11.95 25.19 11.46
CA GLY A 7 -10.90 26.21 11.61
C GLY A 7 -11.42 27.33 12.46
N TYR A 8 -10.51 28.06 13.08
CA TYR A 8 -10.84 29.17 13.98
C TYR A 8 -10.05 30.42 13.59
N THR A 9 -10.55 31.58 14.02
CA THR A 9 -9.87 32.86 13.82
C THR A 9 -8.79 33.04 14.89
N LEU A 10 -7.54 33.24 14.47
CA LEU A 10 -6.43 33.54 15.37
C LEU A 10 -6.46 34.99 15.83
N CYS A 11 -6.69 35.92 14.89
CA CYS A 11 -6.83 37.34 15.20
C CYS A 11 -7.66 38.10 14.15
N GLY A 12 -8.30 39.17 14.60
CA GLY A 12 -8.97 40.16 13.74
C GLY A 12 -8.00 41.26 13.31
N ARG A 13 -8.16 41.76 12.08
CA ARG A 13 -7.29 42.78 11.48
C ARG A 13 -7.80 44.19 11.73
N VAL A 14 -6.89 45.13 11.94
CA VAL A 14 -7.17 46.58 11.96
C VAL A 14 -6.92 47.13 10.54
N SER A 15 -7.91 47.77 9.92
CA SER A 15 -7.84 48.19 8.52
C SER A 15 -6.80 49.31 8.29
N GLY A 16 -5.77 49.02 7.49
CA GLY A 16 -5.05 50.03 6.71
C GLY A 16 -5.82 50.34 5.41
N GLN A 17 -5.73 51.57 4.90
CA GLN A 17 -6.59 52.12 3.84
C GLN A 17 -6.44 51.49 2.43
N SER A 18 -5.75 50.36 2.26
CA SER A 18 -5.61 49.68 0.97
C SER A 18 -6.37 48.35 0.92
N LEU A 19 -7.31 48.23 -0.01
CA LEU A 19 -8.19 47.07 -0.22
C LEU A 19 -7.49 45.85 -0.88
N SER A 20 -6.20 45.98 -1.23
CA SER A 20 -5.42 44.96 -1.94
C SER A 20 -4.47 44.14 -1.06
N ASP A 21 -4.18 44.57 0.18
CA ASP A 21 -3.20 43.91 1.06
C ASP A 21 -3.87 43.14 2.21
N SER A 22 -3.31 41.97 2.53
CA SER A 22 -3.71 41.12 3.65
C SER A 22 -3.33 41.71 5.01
N GLY A 23 -2.60 42.84 5.05
CA GLY A 23 -2.16 43.46 6.30
C GLY A 23 -1.18 42.59 7.09
N ILE A 24 -0.81 41.42 6.56
CA ILE A 24 0.05 40.44 7.20
C ILE A 24 1.24 40.27 6.28
N ARG A 25 2.41 40.66 6.79
CA ARG A 25 3.66 40.60 6.05
C ARG A 25 4.24 39.18 6.06
N GLY A 26 4.04 38.45 7.16
CA GLY A 26 4.46 37.06 7.25
C GLY A 26 4.11 36.41 8.57
N ILE A 27 4.10 35.08 8.55
CA ILE A 27 3.93 34.20 9.69
C ILE A 27 5.15 33.29 9.74
N GLU A 28 5.79 33.19 10.90
CA GLU A 28 6.97 32.34 11.11
C GLU A 28 6.79 31.53 12.40
N VAL A 29 7.42 30.35 12.47
CA VAL A 29 7.42 29.51 13.68
C VAL A 29 8.48 29.98 14.66
N GLU A 30 8.15 29.88 15.95
CA GLU A 30 9.09 30.17 17.04
C GLU A 30 9.78 28.88 17.54
N ARG A 31 9.26 28.30 18.63
CA ARG A 31 9.90 27.21 19.38
C ARG A 31 9.29 25.84 19.08
N ASP A 32 8.02 25.80 18.72
CA ASP A 32 7.26 24.57 18.50
C ASP A 32 6.12 24.80 17.48
N GLY A 33 5.35 23.76 17.21
CA GLY A 33 4.20 23.79 16.30
C GLY A 33 2.97 24.54 16.78
N ASP A 34 3.03 25.16 17.95
CA ASP A 34 1.91 25.86 18.58
C ASP A 34 2.20 27.35 18.85
N HIS A 35 3.44 27.81 18.66
CA HIS A 35 3.83 29.22 18.80
C HIS A 35 4.23 29.82 17.46
N VAL A 36 3.52 30.86 17.04
CA VAL A 36 3.76 31.55 15.76
C VAL A 36 3.92 33.05 15.96
N ILE A 37 4.81 33.63 15.15
CA ILE A 37 5.07 35.06 15.10
C ILE A 37 4.33 35.62 13.89
N VAL A 38 3.39 36.53 14.14
CA VAL A 38 2.65 37.23 13.09
C VAL A 38 3.24 38.64 12.97
N THR A 39 3.79 38.96 11.80
CA THR A 39 4.28 40.30 11.48
C THR A 39 3.21 41.02 10.65
N ASP A 40 2.66 42.09 11.20
CA ASP A 40 1.69 42.95 10.52
C ASP A 40 2.41 43.85 9.49
N SER A 41 1.76 44.17 8.37
CA SER A 41 2.32 45.06 7.34
C SER A 41 2.48 46.51 7.81
N SER A 42 1.83 46.86 8.93
CA SER A 42 1.98 48.13 9.64
C SER A 42 3.26 48.20 10.47
N ARG A 43 3.18 47.94 11.78
CA ARG A 43 4.22 48.29 12.75
C ARG A 43 4.37 47.32 13.90
N SER A 44 3.67 46.19 13.89
CA SER A 44 3.62 45.27 15.03
C SER A 44 4.04 43.85 14.65
N VAL A 45 4.71 43.20 15.61
CA VAL A 45 5.03 41.78 15.61
C VAL A 45 4.37 41.20 16.84
N THR A 46 3.53 40.18 16.68
CA THR A 46 2.83 39.54 17.80
C THR A 46 3.12 38.05 17.83
N LEU A 47 3.54 37.55 18.99
CA LEU A 47 3.67 36.14 19.29
C LEU A 47 2.31 35.59 19.75
N TYR A 48 1.83 34.54 19.09
CA TYR A 48 0.60 33.85 19.44
C TYR A 48 0.86 32.42 19.88
N LYS A 49 0.13 31.99 20.91
CA LYS A 49 -0.13 30.57 21.16
C LYS A 49 -1.38 30.16 20.39
N VAL A 50 -1.20 29.31 19.39
CA VAL A 50 -2.19 28.97 18.36
C VAL A 50 -3.35 28.18 18.95
N SER A 51 -3.08 27.15 19.76
CA SER A 51 -4.11 26.34 20.41
C SER A 51 -5.09 27.14 21.28
N ASP A 52 -4.58 28.11 22.04
CA ASP A 52 -5.38 28.92 22.96
C ASP A 52 -5.93 30.20 22.33
N GLN A 53 -5.55 30.51 21.07
CA GLN A 53 -5.87 31.76 20.36
C GLN A 53 -5.43 33.02 21.12
N LYS A 54 -4.33 32.93 21.88
CA LYS A 54 -3.88 34.02 22.77
C LYS A 54 -2.63 34.71 22.24
N PRO A 55 -2.63 36.05 22.12
CA PRO A 55 -1.40 36.80 21.99
C PRO A 55 -0.63 36.73 23.31
N LEU A 56 0.63 36.29 23.26
CA LEU A 56 1.52 36.24 24.42
C LEU A 56 2.27 37.56 24.58
N SER A 57 2.83 38.07 23.48
CA SER A 57 3.65 39.28 23.46
C SER A 57 3.44 40.03 22.16
N THR A 58 3.37 41.37 22.23
CA THR A 58 3.26 42.25 21.06
C THR A 58 4.31 43.33 21.13
N TRP A 59 5.12 43.42 20.08
CA TRP A 59 6.18 44.41 19.93
C TRP A 59 5.85 45.36 18.80
N THR A 60 5.96 46.66 19.06
CA THR A 60 5.58 47.71 18.10
C THR A 60 6.71 48.71 17.90
N VAL A 61 6.97 49.11 16.65
CA VAL A 61 7.92 50.18 16.32
C VAL A 61 7.27 51.57 16.43
N LYS A 62 8.10 52.63 16.49
CA LYS A 62 7.62 54.02 16.59
C LYS A 62 6.66 54.36 15.44
N GLN A 63 5.79 55.32 15.70
CA GLN A 63 4.97 55.92 14.65
C GLN A 63 5.88 56.50 13.55
N GLY A 64 5.59 56.14 12.29
CA GLY A 64 6.41 56.50 11.13
C GLY A 64 7.42 55.44 10.70
N GLN A 65 7.69 54.43 11.53
CA GLN A 65 8.51 53.27 11.14
C GLN A 65 7.61 52.07 10.81
N SER A 66 8.13 51.17 9.98
CA SER A 66 7.47 49.90 9.67
C SER A 66 8.49 48.77 9.55
N PHE A 67 8.02 47.55 9.77
CA PHE A 67 8.83 46.36 9.47
C PHE A 67 8.87 46.15 7.97
N SER A 68 10.05 45.99 7.39
CA SER A 68 10.22 45.80 5.95
C SER A 68 10.09 44.33 5.53
N CYS A 69 10.33 43.38 6.43
CA CYS A 69 10.18 41.93 6.19
C CYS A 69 9.59 41.21 7.42
N PRO A 70 9.18 39.94 7.30
CA PRO A 70 8.71 39.14 8.43
C PRO A 70 9.77 39.02 9.52
N ALA A 71 9.35 39.12 10.79
CA ALA A 71 10.19 38.81 11.93
C ALA A 71 10.39 37.29 12.04
N VAL A 72 11.63 36.87 12.33
CA VAL A 72 12.01 35.46 12.50
C VAL A 72 12.51 35.20 13.92
N TYR A 73 12.42 33.96 14.36
CA TYR A 73 13.00 33.51 15.62
C TYR A 73 14.35 32.81 15.40
N ASN A 74 15.36 33.23 16.15
CA ASN A 74 16.63 32.51 16.23
C ASN A 74 16.56 31.49 17.38
N SER A 75 16.39 30.22 17.02
CA SER A 75 16.34 29.12 17.99
C SER A 75 17.62 28.90 18.79
N GLN A 76 18.78 29.33 18.27
CA GLN A 76 20.07 29.16 18.93
C GLN A 76 20.27 30.20 20.04
N THR A 77 19.99 31.47 19.76
CA THR A 77 20.17 32.57 20.73
C THR A 77 18.91 32.88 21.54
N LYS A 78 17.76 32.32 21.14
CA LYS A 78 16.41 32.60 21.69
C LYS A 78 16.01 34.08 21.54
N GLU A 79 16.36 34.67 20.41
CA GLU A 79 16.10 36.07 20.09
C GLU A 79 15.25 36.19 18.83
N TYR A 80 14.46 37.25 18.74
CA TYR A 80 13.72 37.62 17.54
C TYR A 80 14.54 38.59 16.72
N VAL A 81 14.47 38.44 15.39
CA VAL A 81 15.18 39.28 14.44
C VAL A 81 14.18 39.83 13.43
N ALA A 82 14.19 41.14 13.23
CA ALA A 82 13.40 41.78 12.17
C ALA A 82 14.14 42.97 11.58
N VAL A 83 13.70 43.42 10.41
CA VAL A 83 14.24 44.61 9.76
C VAL A 83 13.18 45.70 9.75
N SER A 84 13.56 46.90 10.20
CA SER A 84 12.77 48.12 10.05
C SER A 84 13.41 49.04 9.03
N ASP A 85 12.57 49.75 8.27
CA ASP A 85 13.01 50.79 7.32
C ASP A 85 14.05 50.28 6.30
N SER A 86 13.95 49.00 5.91
CA SER A 86 14.80 48.29 4.92
C SER A 86 16.30 48.14 5.27
N LYS A 87 16.84 48.85 6.26
CA LYS A 87 18.28 48.83 6.58
C LYS A 87 18.61 48.65 8.07
N VAL A 88 17.62 48.68 8.96
CA VAL A 88 17.88 48.60 10.40
C VAL A 88 17.48 47.23 10.92
N VAL A 89 18.46 46.39 11.23
CA VAL A 89 18.26 45.09 11.88
C VAL A 89 18.00 45.34 13.36
N ARG A 90 16.93 44.76 13.89
CA ARG A 90 16.56 44.79 15.31
C ARG A 90 16.59 43.40 15.88
N ILE A 91 17.16 43.28 17.07
CA ILE A 91 17.25 42.01 17.81
C ILE A 91 16.77 42.22 19.23
N TRP A 92 15.85 41.36 19.68
CA TRP A 92 15.23 41.45 21.00
C TRP A 92 14.84 40.07 21.55
N LYS A 93 14.54 40.01 22.84
CA LYS A 93 14.05 38.81 23.54
C LYS A 93 12.59 38.98 23.94
N GLU A 94 11.98 37.89 24.38
CA GLU A 94 10.55 37.88 24.74
C GLU A 94 10.23 38.88 25.88
N GLU A 95 11.18 39.05 26.80
CA GLU A 95 11.11 39.96 27.95
C GLU A 95 11.24 41.46 27.59
N ASP A 96 11.67 41.78 26.37
CA ASP A 96 11.84 43.17 25.93
C ASP A 96 10.49 43.82 25.58
N MET A 97 10.00 44.70 26.45
CA MET A 97 8.71 45.36 26.23
C MET A 97 8.74 46.48 25.16
N LEU A 98 9.90 47.08 24.90
CA LEU A 98 10.02 48.28 24.04
C LEU A 98 11.12 48.11 22.98
N LEU A 99 10.73 47.94 21.71
CA LEU A 99 11.65 47.87 20.56
C LEU A 99 12.49 49.13 20.31
N GLU A 100 12.28 50.18 21.10
CA GLU A 100 13.12 51.37 21.05
C GLU A 100 14.48 51.16 21.70
N LYS A 101 14.52 50.36 22.77
CA LYS A 101 15.70 50.17 23.63
C LYS A 101 16.50 48.92 23.29
N VAL A 102 15.95 48.07 22.43
CA VAL A 102 16.58 46.82 21.99
C VAL A 102 17.75 47.09 21.05
N PHE A 103 18.56 46.06 20.80
CA PHE A 103 19.70 46.15 19.91
C PHE A 103 19.29 46.55 18.49
N LYS A 104 20.07 47.45 17.88
CA LYS A 104 19.86 47.93 16.51
C LYS A 104 21.19 48.04 15.78
N ALA A 105 21.24 47.52 14.56
CA ALA A 105 22.37 47.69 13.66
C ALA A 105 21.85 48.21 12.31
N THR A 106 22.39 49.34 11.87
CA THR A 106 22.15 49.85 10.51
C THR A 106 23.17 49.24 9.57
N VAL A 107 22.71 48.65 8.48
CA VAL A 107 23.57 48.03 7.45
C VAL A 107 23.80 48.97 6.26
N SER A 108 24.82 48.68 5.46
CA SER A 108 25.21 49.49 4.28
C SER A 108 24.18 49.43 3.13
N SER A 109 23.58 48.26 2.89
CA SER A 109 22.65 48.01 1.78
C SER A 109 21.24 47.60 2.26
N GLU A 110 20.25 47.69 1.37
CA GLU A 110 18.86 47.35 1.69
C GLU A 110 18.65 45.83 1.81
N ILE A 111 18.01 45.41 2.90
CA ILE A 111 17.67 44.02 3.17
C ILE A 111 16.32 43.71 2.53
N TRP A 112 16.26 42.59 1.79
CA TRP A 112 15.02 42.02 1.28
C TRP A 112 14.30 41.23 2.37
N ARG A 113 14.98 40.23 2.97
CA ARG A 113 14.38 39.36 3.98
C ARG A 113 15.43 38.75 4.89
N VAL A 114 15.05 38.47 6.13
CA VAL A 114 15.78 37.59 7.04
C VAL A 114 15.10 36.23 7.03
N HIS A 115 15.88 35.18 6.87
CA HIS A 115 15.42 33.80 6.91
C HIS A 115 15.99 33.11 8.15
N SER A 116 15.16 32.31 8.83
CA SER A 116 15.60 31.45 9.91
C SER A 116 15.09 30.04 9.65
N VAL A 117 15.86 29.04 10.07
CA VAL A 117 15.50 27.62 10.01
C VAL A 117 15.80 27.00 11.36
N PRO A 118 15.02 26.00 11.82
CA PRO A 118 15.27 25.35 13.10
C PRO A 118 16.71 24.80 13.19
N GLY A 119 17.44 25.19 14.23
CA GLY A 119 18.82 24.78 14.46
C GLY A 119 19.89 25.46 13.59
N GLY A 120 19.51 26.26 12.60
CA GLY A 120 20.44 27.04 11.77
C GLY A 120 20.59 28.49 12.24
N GLU A 121 21.69 29.12 11.85
CA GLU A 121 21.89 30.56 12.05
C GLU A 121 20.97 31.34 11.10
N PRO A 122 20.37 32.47 11.55
CA PRO A 122 19.62 33.35 10.65
C PRO A 122 20.49 33.91 9.52
N VAL A 123 19.85 34.12 8.38
CA VAL A 123 20.52 34.52 7.14
C VAL A 123 19.82 35.75 6.57
N VAL A 124 20.61 36.73 6.14
CA VAL A 124 20.14 37.99 5.59
C VAL A 124 20.32 37.99 4.08
N LEU A 125 19.20 38.10 3.34
CA LEU A 125 19.17 38.28 1.90
C LEU A 125 18.97 39.78 1.60
N PHE A 126 19.90 40.37 0.87
CA PHE A 126 19.86 41.76 0.42
C PHE A 126 19.08 41.91 -0.88
N LYS A 127 18.55 43.10 -1.15
CA LYS A 127 17.89 43.40 -2.44
C LYS A 127 18.82 43.25 -3.64
N SER A 128 20.13 43.35 -3.43
CA SER A 128 21.16 43.10 -4.44
C SER A 128 21.39 41.61 -4.73
N GLY A 129 20.66 40.70 -4.07
CA GLY A 129 20.82 39.26 -4.16
C GLY A 129 21.92 38.66 -3.30
N ALA A 130 22.79 39.48 -2.71
CA ALA A 130 23.81 39.02 -1.78
C ALA A 130 23.20 38.40 -0.51
N VAL A 131 23.85 37.36 -0.01
CA VAL A 131 23.43 36.65 1.19
C VAL A 131 24.56 36.65 2.22
N ARG A 132 24.24 36.89 3.49
CA ARG A 132 25.18 36.85 4.61
C ARG A 132 24.56 36.16 5.83
N LEU A 133 25.38 35.42 6.57
CA LEU A 133 25.06 34.97 7.92
C LEU A 133 24.90 36.19 8.84
N LEU A 134 23.94 36.12 9.77
CA LEU A 134 23.59 37.25 10.62
C LEU A 134 24.75 37.68 11.52
N ASP A 135 25.43 36.76 12.19
CA ASP A 135 26.51 37.08 13.13
C ASP A 135 27.71 37.68 12.40
N TYR A 136 28.04 37.13 11.22
CA TYR A 136 29.06 37.71 10.35
C TYR A 136 28.69 39.14 9.93
N LEU A 137 27.44 39.38 9.54
CA LEU A 137 26.95 40.72 9.19
C LEU A 137 27.03 41.70 10.37
N LEU A 138 26.67 41.26 11.57
CA LEU A 138 26.67 42.12 12.76
C LEU A 138 28.07 42.42 13.28
N SER A 139 29.06 41.58 12.97
CA SER A 139 30.47 41.87 13.29
C SER A 139 31.01 43.10 12.54
N ALA A 140 30.49 43.37 11.33
CA ALA A 140 30.82 44.52 10.51
C ALA A 140 29.60 45.01 9.70
N PRO A 141 28.63 45.72 10.32
CA PRO A 141 27.36 46.08 9.65
C PRO A 141 27.51 46.95 8.40
N GLN A 142 28.60 47.72 8.33
CA GLN A 142 28.93 48.62 7.22
C GLN A 142 29.83 47.99 6.16
N GLN A 143 29.99 46.65 6.18
CA GLN A 143 30.74 45.95 5.15
C GLN A 143 30.17 46.17 3.74
N PRO A 144 31.01 46.10 2.69
CA PRO A 144 30.53 46.14 1.31
C PRO A 144 29.66 44.91 1.02
N ILE A 145 28.56 45.14 0.29
CA ILE A 145 27.62 44.11 -0.13
C ILE A 145 27.70 43.99 -1.65
N GLU A 146 27.93 42.78 -2.15
CA GLU A 146 28.04 42.52 -3.60
C GLU A 146 26.71 42.72 -4.32
N GLU A 147 26.78 43.12 -5.59
CA GLU A 147 25.66 43.10 -6.53
C GLU A 147 25.68 41.77 -7.29
N ILE A 148 24.82 40.85 -6.87
CA ILE A 148 24.67 39.52 -7.50
C ILE A 148 23.60 39.58 -8.60
N VAL A 149 22.53 40.31 -8.32
CA VAL A 149 21.38 40.51 -9.19
C VAL A 149 21.54 41.83 -9.94
N SER A 150 21.11 41.89 -11.20
CA SER A 150 21.21 43.10 -12.01
C SER A 150 20.27 44.21 -11.51
N GLN A 151 20.60 45.48 -11.75
CA GLN A 151 19.78 46.61 -11.26
C GLN A 151 18.36 46.66 -11.85
N GLU A 152 18.13 46.01 -12.99
CA GLU A 152 16.81 45.90 -13.64
C GLU A 152 16.00 44.68 -13.15
N GLU A 153 16.58 43.84 -12.31
CA GLU A 153 16.03 42.56 -11.89
C GLU A 153 15.53 42.66 -10.44
N THR A 154 14.29 42.25 -10.22
CA THR A 154 13.60 42.40 -8.92
C THR A 154 13.34 41.05 -8.28
N ILE A 155 13.64 40.91 -6.98
CA ILE A 155 13.33 39.70 -6.19
C ILE A 155 11.82 39.68 -5.89
N TRP A 156 11.19 38.52 -6.10
CA TRP A 156 9.74 38.32 -5.86
C TRP A 156 9.44 37.35 -4.74
N TRP A 157 10.26 36.31 -4.60
CA TRP A 157 10.05 35.29 -3.59
C TRP A 157 11.40 34.76 -3.08
N SER A 158 11.43 34.37 -1.81
CA SER A 158 12.61 33.77 -1.20
C SER A 158 12.24 32.80 -0.09
N THR A 159 13.03 31.76 0.09
CA THR A 159 12.94 30.82 1.20
C THR A 159 14.30 30.27 1.59
N ASN A 160 14.34 29.57 2.71
CA ASN A 160 15.52 28.88 3.21
C ASN A 160 15.18 27.41 3.46
N VAL A 161 16.07 26.53 3.01
CA VAL A 161 15.89 25.07 3.10
C VAL A 161 17.16 24.45 3.65
N VAL A 162 17.00 23.52 4.59
CA VAL A 162 18.11 22.71 5.09
C VAL A 162 18.10 21.35 4.39
N ALA A 163 19.20 21.01 3.73
CA ALA A 163 19.39 19.77 2.98
C ALA A 163 20.77 19.16 3.32
N GLU A 164 20.84 17.88 3.64
CA GLU A 164 22.09 17.17 4.03
C GLU A 164 22.94 17.93 5.09
N SER A 165 22.29 18.54 6.09
CA SER A 165 22.93 19.40 7.13
C SER A 165 23.56 20.70 6.61
N GLN A 166 23.18 21.13 5.40
CA GLN A 166 23.61 22.38 4.79
C GLN A 166 22.42 23.30 4.56
N GLN A 167 22.66 24.59 4.70
CA GLN A 167 21.65 25.61 4.56
C GLN A 167 21.72 26.23 3.16
N PHE A 168 20.56 26.30 2.50
CA PHE A 168 20.39 26.85 1.16
C PHE A 168 19.42 28.02 1.20
N VAL A 169 19.79 29.13 0.57
CA VAL A 169 18.88 30.24 0.29
C VAL A 169 18.47 30.15 -1.15
N ILE A 170 17.16 30.16 -1.37
CA ILE A 170 16.53 30.06 -2.68
C ILE A 170 15.71 31.31 -2.88
N PHE A 171 15.87 31.99 -4.01
CA PHE A 171 15.03 33.13 -4.34
C PHE A 171 14.78 33.23 -5.84
N THR A 172 13.65 33.82 -6.21
CA THR A 172 13.29 34.08 -7.60
C THR A 172 13.30 35.55 -7.91
N THR A 173 13.61 35.86 -9.15
CA THR A 173 13.63 37.22 -9.66
C THR A 173 12.85 37.32 -10.96
N GLU A 174 12.56 38.56 -11.37
CA GLU A 174 12.02 38.89 -12.68
C GLU A 174 12.84 40.00 -13.33
N GLN A 175 13.13 39.85 -14.62
CA GLN A 175 13.74 40.87 -15.47
C GLN A 175 13.04 40.88 -16.84
N LYS A 176 12.34 41.96 -17.18
CA LYS A 176 11.68 42.13 -18.50
C LYS A 176 10.78 40.94 -18.91
N GLY A 177 10.12 40.31 -17.94
CA GLY A 177 9.26 39.13 -18.12
C GLY A 177 9.98 37.78 -18.13
N ASP A 178 11.31 37.76 -18.02
CA ASP A 178 12.08 36.54 -17.71
C ASP A 178 12.10 36.30 -16.21
N HIS A 179 11.93 35.04 -15.80
CA HIS A 179 12.04 34.65 -14.41
C HIS A 179 13.30 33.81 -14.19
N PHE A 180 14.05 34.13 -13.14
CA PHE A 180 15.23 33.37 -12.75
C PHE A 180 15.05 32.80 -11.35
N LEU A 181 15.71 31.67 -11.11
CA LEU A 181 15.84 31.06 -9.80
C LEU A 181 17.31 31.06 -9.39
N TYR A 182 17.57 31.53 -8.19
CA TYR A 182 18.88 31.53 -7.58
C TYR A 182 18.92 30.54 -6.44
N LEU A 183 19.96 29.70 -6.43
CA LEU A 183 20.23 28.72 -5.39
C LEU A 183 21.62 29.01 -4.82
N GLN A 184 21.67 29.44 -3.57
CA GLN A 184 22.92 29.69 -2.85
C GLN A 184 23.08 28.73 -1.68
N ARG A 185 24.16 27.96 -1.72
CA ARG A 185 24.62 27.15 -0.58
C ARG A 185 25.53 28.02 0.28
N LEU A 186 25.36 27.98 1.60
CA LEU A 186 26.17 28.84 2.49
C LEU A 186 27.53 28.24 2.84
N ASN A 187 27.64 26.91 2.91
CA ASN A 187 28.88 26.22 3.33
C ASN A 187 29.19 24.98 2.44
N PRO A 188 30.22 25.04 1.56
CA PRO A 188 30.93 26.25 1.12
C PRO A 188 29.98 27.18 0.33
N ASN A 189 30.36 28.46 0.25
CA ASN A 189 29.56 29.47 -0.43
C ASN A 189 29.56 29.22 -1.95
N THR A 190 28.53 28.56 -2.47
CA THR A 190 28.38 28.28 -3.91
C THR A 190 27.06 28.81 -4.42
N PHE A 191 27.06 29.30 -5.65
CA PHE A 191 25.94 30.02 -6.23
C PHE A 191 25.57 29.46 -7.61
N GLN A 192 24.28 29.26 -7.85
CA GLN A 192 23.74 28.77 -9.12
C GLN A 192 22.56 29.64 -9.55
N ARG A 193 22.49 29.94 -10.85
CA ARG A 193 21.40 30.68 -11.48
C ARG A 193 20.75 29.83 -12.55
N TYR A 194 19.43 29.76 -12.49
CA TYR A 194 18.61 29.03 -13.43
C TYR A 194 17.63 29.96 -14.13
N HIS A 195 17.41 29.76 -15.42
CA HIS A 195 16.36 30.40 -16.19
C HIS A 195 15.11 29.53 -16.16
N LEU A 196 14.00 30.06 -15.64
CA LEU A 196 12.72 29.36 -15.60
C LEU A 196 12.09 29.37 -16.99
N GLU A 197 11.53 28.24 -17.42
CA GLU A 197 10.77 28.19 -18.67
C GLU A 197 9.58 29.14 -18.63
N ARG A 198 9.44 29.95 -19.68
CA ARG A 198 8.32 30.89 -19.82
C ARG A 198 7.02 30.14 -20.13
N GLU A 199 5.92 30.63 -19.56
CA GLU A 199 4.56 30.30 -20.00
C GLU A 199 4.17 31.18 -21.20
N GLU A 200 2.87 31.22 -21.51
CA GLU A 200 2.31 32.17 -22.46
C GLU A 200 2.79 33.62 -22.21
N PRO A 201 3.01 34.41 -23.28
CA PRO A 201 3.48 35.78 -23.15
C PRO A 201 2.57 36.62 -22.24
N GLY A 202 3.14 37.22 -21.20
CA GLY A 202 2.43 38.12 -20.28
C GLY A 202 1.89 37.47 -19.00
N LEU A 203 2.11 36.17 -18.78
CA LEU A 203 1.79 35.51 -17.51
C LEU A 203 3.03 35.37 -16.63
N SER A 204 2.96 35.85 -15.39
CA SER A 204 3.96 35.63 -14.35
C SER A 204 3.41 34.74 -13.24
N PRO A 205 4.24 33.93 -12.56
CA PRO A 205 3.78 33.10 -11.45
C PRO A 205 3.21 33.93 -10.30
N LEU A 206 2.05 33.50 -9.77
CA LEU A 206 1.39 34.11 -8.60
C LEU A 206 2.06 33.74 -7.28
N SER A 207 2.55 32.51 -7.18
CA SER A 207 3.17 32.01 -5.96
C SER A 207 4.23 30.96 -6.24
N PHE A 208 5.19 30.88 -5.33
CA PHE A 208 6.25 29.88 -5.31
C PHE A 208 6.27 29.18 -3.95
N CYS A 209 6.63 27.90 -3.97
CA CYS A 209 6.89 27.09 -2.79
C CYS A 209 8.09 26.19 -3.10
N ALA A 210 9.02 26.04 -2.15
CA ALA A 210 10.07 25.03 -2.29
C ALA A 210 10.06 24.09 -1.10
N SER A 211 10.41 22.84 -1.37
CA SER A 211 10.63 21.81 -0.35
C SER A 211 11.83 20.96 -0.74
N TYR A 212 12.47 20.34 0.25
CA TYR A 212 13.54 19.38 0.01
C TYR A 212 13.06 17.98 0.41
N ARG A 213 13.13 17.04 -0.54
CA ARG A 213 12.79 15.62 -0.37
C ARG A 213 13.66 14.78 -1.29
N ASP A 214 14.00 13.55 -0.87
CA ASP A 214 14.76 12.58 -1.67
C ASP A 214 16.02 13.13 -2.34
N LYS A 215 16.76 13.98 -1.62
CA LYS A 215 17.98 14.66 -2.11
C LYS A 215 17.78 15.65 -3.26
N HIS A 216 16.53 16.02 -3.54
CA HIS A 216 16.16 17.02 -4.52
C HIS A 216 15.41 18.17 -3.87
N ILE A 217 15.66 19.38 -4.35
CA ILE A 217 14.84 20.54 -4.04
C ILE A 217 13.74 20.60 -5.10
N SER A 218 12.49 20.47 -4.68
CA SER A 218 11.31 20.65 -5.54
C SER A 218 10.79 22.06 -5.41
N LEU A 219 10.76 22.79 -6.52
CA LEU A 219 10.16 24.11 -6.65
C LEU A 219 8.78 23.97 -7.31
N LEU A 220 7.74 24.40 -6.63
CA LEU A 220 6.37 24.47 -7.09
C LEU A 220 6.01 25.92 -7.40
N TYR A 221 5.30 26.17 -8.49
CA TYR A 221 4.84 27.51 -8.83
C TYR A 221 3.50 27.49 -9.56
N LEU A 222 2.62 28.40 -9.13
CA LEU A 222 1.24 28.53 -9.62
C LEU A 222 1.12 29.73 -10.54
N TYR A 223 0.54 29.53 -11.72
CA TYR A 223 0.25 30.61 -12.67
C TYR A 223 -1.21 31.11 -12.60
N PRO A 224 -1.50 32.33 -13.08
CA PRO A 224 -2.84 32.88 -13.13
C PRO A 224 -3.83 32.08 -13.98
N ASN A 225 -3.35 31.27 -14.92
CA ASN A 225 -4.18 30.36 -15.72
C ASN A 225 -4.53 29.04 -14.98
N GLY A 226 -4.21 28.93 -13.69
CA GLY A 226 -4.49 27.74 -12.89
C GLY A 226 -3.52 26.59 -13.11
N HIS A 227 -2.51 26.75 -13.96
CA HIS A 227 -1.47 25.74 -14.13
C HIS A 227 -0.49 25.77 -12.97
N LEU A 228 -0.29 24.60 -12.37
CA LEU A 228 0.67 24.37 -11.32
C LEU A 228 1.81 23.54 -11.87
N TYR A 229 3.01 24.11 -11.90
CA TYR A 229 4.21 23.45 -12.41
C TYR A 229 5.15 23.09 -11.27
N GLN A 230 5.96 22.07 -11.51
CA GLN A 230 7.04 21.64 -10.62
C GLN A 230 8.36 21.56 -11.41
N SER A 231 9.43 22.01 -10.77
CA SER A 231 10.81 21.81 -11.21
C SER A 231 11.62 21.15 -10.10
N ALA A 232 12.51 20.22 -10.44
CA ALA A 232 13.36 19.51 -9.49
C ALA A 232 14.83 19.88 -9.70
N LEU A 233 15.53 20.14 -8.59
CA LEU A 233 16.95 20.52 -8.56
C LEU A 233 17.73 19.51 -7.73
N SER A 234 18.83 19.00 -8.28
CA SER A 234 19.75 18.15 -7.53
C SER A 234 20.71 19.00 -6.69
N VAL A 235 20.78 18.72 -5.39
CA VAL A 235 21.69 19.41 -4.46
C VAL A 235 23.17 19.05 -4.71
N ARG A 236 23.43 17.98 -5.47
CA ARG A 236 24.78 17.43 -5.71
C ARG A 236 25.51 18.03 -6.91
N ASN A 237 24.86 18.86 -7.71
CA ASN A 237 25.51 19.46 -8.87
C ASN A 237 26.63 20.39 -8.40
N GLN A 238 27.88 20.01 -8.68
CA GLN A 238 29.05 20.85 -8.47
C GLN A 238 28.89 22.12 -9.29
N ALA A 239 29.09 23.28 -8.66
CA ALA A 239 29.25 24.53 -9.37
C ALA A 239 30.38 24.36 -10.37
N VAL A 240 30.11 24.65 -11.64
CA VAL A 240 31.17 24.77 -12.63
C VAL A 240 31.89 26.07 -12.31
N ASP A 241 33.16 25.98 -11.92
CA ASP A 241 34.06 27.12 -11.82
C ASP A 241 34.27 27.68 -13.23
N SER A 242 33.34 28.53 -13.68
CA SER A 242 33.51 29.34 -14.88
C SER A 242 33.01 30.73 -14.57
N GLU A 243 33.97 31.67 -14.51
CA GLU A 243 33.72 33.10 -14.48
C GLU A 243 32.68 33.47 -15.54
N GLY A 244 31.51 33.93 -15.07
CA GLY A 244 30.33 34.21 -15.88
C GLY A 244 29.18 33.27 -15.53
N VAL A 245 28.29 33.70 -14.63
CA VAL A 245 27.10 32.92 -14.24
C VAL A 245 26.08 32.91 -15.40
N GLN A 246 26.33 32.06 -16.40
CA GLN A 246 25.36 31.79 -17.47
C GLN A 246 24.19 31.02 -16.87
N ALA A 247 22.97 31.53 -17.07
CA ALA A 247 21.78 30.92 -16.51
C ALA A 247 21.52 29.55 -17.16
N LEU A 248 21.45 28.49 -16.35
CA LEU A 248 21.14 27.14 -16.81
C LEU A 248 19.61 27.03 -17.05
N PRO A 249 19.14 26.41 -18.14
CA PRO A 249 17.71 26.18 -18.30
C PRO A 249 17.21 25.23 -17.20
N LEU A 250 16.11 25.59 -16.54
CA LEU A 250 15.43 24.72 -15.57
C LEU A 250 14.11 24.24 -16.16
N SER A 251 14.07 22.94 -16.48
CA SER A 251 12.89 22.30 -17.01
C SER A 251 11.78 22.20 -15.98
N ARG A 252 10.55 22.12 -16.47
CA ARG A 252 9.35 22.00 -15.64
C ARG A 252 8.40 20.95 -16.15
N SER A 253 7.64 20.39 -15.23
CA SER A 253 6.53 19.49 -15.52
C SER A 253 5.23 20.10 -15.00
N LEU A 254 4.18 20.07 -15.81
CA LEU A 254 2.83 20.41 -15.37
C LEU A 254 2.35 19.36 -14.36
N LEU A 255 2.05 19.79 -13.14
CA LEU A 255 1.61 18.94 -12.04
C LEU A 255 0.08 18.87 -11.95
N LEU A 256 -0.59 20.01 -12.05
CA LEU A 256 -2.05 20.14 -11.98
C LEU A 256 -2.53 21.27 -12.90
N SER A 257 -3.69 21.08 -13.53
CA SER A 257 -4.48 22.14 -14.16
C SER A 257 -5.72 22.38 -13.30
N LEU A 258 -5.71 23.49 -12.55
CA LEU A 258 -6.77 23.85 -11.63
C LEU A 258 -7.91 24.54 -12.37
N PRO A 259 -9.17 24.38 -11.92
CA PRO A 259 -10.29 25.08 -12.53
C PRO A 259 -10.11 26.59 -12.34
N VAL A 260 -10.22 27.34 -13.43
CA VAL A 260 -10.23 28.79 -13.40
C VAL A 260 -11.64 29.26 -13.76
N GLY A 261 -12.11 30.32 -13.09
CA GLY A 261 -13.40 30.94 -13.39
C GLY A 261 -13.36 31.79 -14.66
N GLU A 262 -14.13 32.87 -14.67
CA GLU A 262 -14.07 33.87 -15.75
C GLU A 262 -12.84 34.76 -15.58
N GLY A 263 -11.79 34.50 -16.36
CA GLY A 263 -10.54 35.27 -16.35
C GLY A 263 -9.43 34.70 -15.46
N PRO A 264 -8.20 35.25 -15.55
CA PRO A 264 -7.06 34.75 -14.78
C PRO A 264 -7.25 34.95 -13.28
N LEU A 265 -6.66 34.06 -12.48
CA LEU A 265 -6.64 34.16 -11.02
C LEU A 265 -5.86 35.42 -10.61
N GLU A 266 -6.48 36.26 -9.78
CA GLU A 266 -5.84 37.50 -9.30
C GLU A 266 -5.01 37.28 -8.02
N ALA A 267 -5.46 36.39 -7.12
CA ALA A 267 -4.89 36.23 -5.80
C ALA A 267 -4.96 34.77 -5.33
N ALA A 268 -4.03 33.95 -5.80
CA ALA A 268 -3.95 32.53 -5.47
C ALA A 268 -2.56 32.10 -5.00
N SER A 269 -2.51 31.11 -4.11
CA SER A 269 -1.26 30.54 -3.61
C SER A 269 -1.37 29.02 -3.48
N ALA A 270 -0.30 28.32 -3.85
CA ALA A 270 -0.19 26.88 -3.72
C ALA A 270 0.99 26.49 -2.82
N LEU A 271 0.80 25.48 -1.99
CA LEU A 271 1.78 25.01 -1.02
C LEU A 271 1.79 23.48 -0.94
N LEU A 272 2.98 22.88 -0.95
CA LEU A 272 3.18 21.43 -0.79
C LEU A 272 2.91 21.01 0.66
N LEU A 273 1.95 20.11 0.86
CA LEU A 273 1.64 19.53 2.18
C LEU A 273 2.46 18.26 2.42
N ASP A 274 2.49 17.38 1.42
CA ASP A 274 3.29 16.16 1.42
C ASP A 274 3.76 15.79 0.00
N GLU A 275 4.05 14.50 -0.25
CA GLU A 275 4.52 14.01 -1.56
C GLU A 275 3.45 14.02 -2.64
N ALA A 276 2.18 13.93 -2.24
CA ALA A 276 1.06 13.79 -3.15
C ALA A 276 -0.03 14.84 -2.97
N HIS A 277 0.08 15.73 -1.99
CA HIS A 277 -0.96 16.70 -1.66
C HIS A 277 -0.45 18.14 -1.71
N VAL A 278 -1.21 18.99 -2.39
CA VAL A 278 -0.99 20.43 -2.48
C VAL A 278 -2.22 21.14 -1.92
N ALA A 279 -2.01 22.08 -1.00
CA ALA A 279 -3.03 23.04 -0.61
C ALA A 279 -3.01 24.22 -1.59
N VAL A 280 -4.18 24.62 -2.06
CA VAL A 280 -4.36 25.79 -2.92
C VAL A 280 -5.45 26.68 -2.33
N VAL A 281 -5.16 27.97 -2.21
CA VAL A 281 -6.13 29.01 -1.88
C VAL A 281 -6.26 29.96 -3.07
N GLY A 282 -7.45 30.50 -3.34
CA GLY A 282 -7.65 31.41 -4.47
C GLY A 282 -8.08 30.78 -5.76
N VAL A 283 -8.51 29.54 -5.70
CA VAL A 283 -9.01 28.80 -6.84
C VAL A 283 -10.47 28.42 -6.57
N PRO A 284 -11.38 28.60 -7.55
CA PRO A 284 -12.77 28.22 -7.39
C PRO A 284 -12.89 26.70 -7.18
N HIS A 285 -13.87 26.29 -6.38
CA HIS A 285 -14.18 24.88 -6.25
C HIS A 285 -14.82 24.36 -7.55
N PRO A 286 -14.44 23.18 -8.08
CA PRO A 286 -14.96 22.66 -9.35
C PRO A 286 -16.48 22.59 -9.46
N SER A 287 -17.17 22.41 -8.33
CA SER A 287 -18.64 22.34 -8.24
C SER A 287 -19.30 23.60 -7.69
N ALA A 288 -18.55 24.64 -7.35
CA ALA A 288 -19.11 25.90 -6.87
C ALA A 288 -19.27 26.89 -8.03
N GLY A 289 -20.32 27.73 -7.96
CA GLY A 289 -20.49 28.83 -8.90
C GLY A 289 -19.38 29.90 -8.77
N THR A 290 -19.35 30.81 -9.74
CA THR A 290 -18.39 31.93 -9.76
C THR A 290 -18.56 32.85 -8.54
N GLY A 291 -17.46 33.40 -8.04
CA GLY A 291 -17.45 34.45 -7.02
C GLY A 291 -17.28 34.02 -5.56
N LYS A 292 -17.01 32.74 -5.29
CA LYS A 292 -16.64 32.24 -3.95
C LYS A 292 -15.21 31.72 -3.93
N ASP A 293 -14.49 32.09 -2.89
CA ASP A 293 -13.10 31.73 -2.68
C ASP A 293 -12.98 30.48 -1.82
N PHE A 294 -12.11 29.55 -2.20
CA PHE A 294 -11.95 28.28 -1.50
C PHE A 294 -10.49 28.02 -1.10
N LEU A 295 -10.35 27.29 0.01
CA LEU A 295 -9.17 26.50 0.32
C LEU A 295 -9.43 25.06 -0.13
N CYS A 296 -8.54 24.53 -0.96
CA CYS A 296 -8.65 23.20 -1.55
C CYS A 296 -7.39 22.39 -1.28
N ILE A 297 -7.53 21.11 -0.91
CA ILE A 297 -6.43 20.14 -0.93
C ILE A 297 -6.60 19.26 -2.16
N TRP A 298 -5.62 19.33 -3.05
CA TRP A 298 -5.55 18.54 -4.27
C TRP A 298 -4.56 17.41 -4.10
N ASN A 299 -4.88 16.25 -4.66
CA ASN A 299 -3.93 15.18 -4.83
C ASN A 299 -3.27 15.28 -6.20
N THR A 300 -1.95 15.40 -6.23
CA THR A 300 -1.13 15.56 -7.44
C THR A 300 -1.00 14.26 -8.24
N ASN A 301 -1.03 13.09 -7.58
CA ASN A 301 -0.95 11.79 -8.24
C ASN A 301 -2.23 11.45 -9.03
N PHE A 302 -3.42 11.84 -8.54
CA PHE A 302 -4.71 11.63 -9.25
C PHE A 302 -5.23 12.85 -9.97
N GLN A 303 -4.65 14.02 -9.72
CA GLN A 303 -5.21 15.29 -10.15
C GLN A 303 -6.65 15.50 -9.67
N THR A 304 -6.95 15.04 -8.45
CA THR A 304 -8.30 15.11 -7.87
C THR A 304 -8.35 16.04 -6.67
N LEU A 305 -9.46 16.74 -6.53
CA LEU A 305 -9.77 17.47 -5.31
C LEU A 305 -10.17 16.49 -4.21
N GLN A 306 -9.51 16.55 -3.05
CA GLN A 306 -9.79 15.68 -1.90
C GLN A 306 -10.57 16.37 -0.79
N ALA A 307 -10.28 17.65 -0.53
CA ALA A 307 -11.00 18.45 0.45
C ALA A 307 -11.14 19.89 -0.04
N GLY A 308 -12.28 20.52 0.26
CA GLY A 308 -12.55 21.91 -0.08
C GLY A 308 -13.28 22.61 1.08
N LYS A 309 -12.91 23.85 1.35
CA LYS A 309 -13.53 24.69 2.38
C LYS A 309 -13.75 26.10 1.83
N GLU A 310 -15.00 26.55 1.88
CA GLU A 310 -15.37 27.92 1.50
C GLU A 310 -14.75 28.91 2.50
N MET A 311 -14.12 29.96 1.98
CA MET A 311 -13.49 31.01 2.76
C MET A 311 -14.39 32.25 2.78
N ALA A 312 -14.57 32.83 3.97
CA ALA A 312 -15.44 33.99 4.13
C ALA A 312 -14.72 35.31 3.78
N GLY A 313 -15.21 36.02 2.78
CA GLY A 313 -14.64 37.30 2.34
C GLY A 313 -13.40 37.14 1.46
N LYS A 314 -12.84 38.28 1.03
CA LYS A 314 -11.76 38.33 0.04
C LYS A 314 -10.46 37.69 0.54
N ILE A 315 -9.87 36.83 -0.26
CA ILE A 315 -8.51 36.29 -0.08
C ILE A 315 -7.45 37.13 -0.76
N TYR A 316 -6.21 36.98 -0.29
CA TYR A 316 -5.08 37.83 -0.66
C TYR A 316 -3.92 37.07 -1.30
N GLY A 317 -4.13 35.82 -1.73
CA GLY A 317 -3.08 35.02 -2.37
C GLY A 317 -1.91 34.68 -1.44
N GLN A 318 -2.16 34.54 -0.13
CA GLN A 318 -1.15 34.18 0.86
C GLN A 318 -1.58 32.94 1.64
N LEU A 319 -0.62 32.05 1.87
CA LEU A 319 -0.83 30.77 2.53
C LEU A 319 0.46 30.37 3.26
N TRP A 320 0.33 29.98 4.53
CA TRP A 320 1.43 29.38 5.29
C TRP A 320 0.99 28.03 5.87
N THR A 321 1.95 27.12 6.05
CA THR A 321 1.71 25.86 6.76
C THR A 321 2.74 25.64 7.84
N TYR A 322 2.28 25.24 9.03
CA TYR A 322 3.14 24.78 10.12
C TYR A 322 2.41 23.74 10.95
N SER A 323 3.07 22.62 11.25
CA SER A 323 2.56 21.56 12.13
C SER A 323 1.12 21.13 11.82
N ASN A 324 0.87 20.79 10.55
CA ASN A 324 -0.43 20.37 10.02
C ASN A 324 -1.56 21.41 10.19
N LYS A 325 -1.23 22.70 10.25
CA LYS A 325 -2.17 23.81 10.29
C LYS A 325 -1.87 24.79 9.16
N LEU A 326 -2.90 25.18 8.42
CA LEU A 326 -2.84 26.19 7.37
C LEU A 326 -3.27 27.55 7.93
N PHE A 327 -2.48 28.58 7.69
CA PHE A 327 -2.77 29.94 8.10
C PHE A 327 -3.15 30.76 6.87
N ILE A 328 -4.36 31.34 6.90
CA ILE A 328 -4.94 32.01 5.73
C ILE A 328 -5.50 33.37 6.15
N PRO A 329 -5.00 34.46 5.57
CA PRO A 329 -5.64 35.76 5.69
C PRO A 329 -6.80 35.84 4.70
N HIS A 330 -7.98 36.15 5.21
CA HIS A 330 -9.18 36.36 4.38
C HIS A 330 -10.11 37.38 5.05
N GLY A 331 -10.76 38.22 4.24
CA GLY A 331 -11.56 39.34 4.72
C GLY A 331 -10.82 40.18 5.75
N LYS A 332 -11.34 40.21 6.99
CA LYS A 332 -10.74 40.94 8.13
C LYS A 332 -10.12 40.02 9.18
N THR A 333 -9.84 38.76 8.84
CA THR A 333 -9.44 37.73 9.80
C THR A 333 -8.23 36.95 9.31
N LEU A 334 -7.39 36.51 10.25
CA LEU A 334 -6.41 35.45 10.04
C LEU A 334 -6.98 34.17 10.63
N SER A 335 -7.20 33.14 9.81
CA SER A 335 -7.74 31.87 10.25
C SER A 335 -6.71 30.75 10.22
N VAL A 336 -6.86 29.81 11.14
CA VAL A 336 -6.06 28.61 11.27
C VAL A 336 -6.94 27.41 10.96
N ILE A 337 -6.54 26.60 9.98
CA ILE A 337 -7.29 25.44 9.50
C ILE A 337 -6.39 24.22 9.62
N PRO A 338 -6.64 23.32 10.59
CA PRO A 338 -5.93 22.05 10.68
C PRO A 338 -6.27 21.14 9.50
N TYR A 339 -5.31 20.33 9.07
CA TYR A 339 -5.49 19.34 8.01
C TYR A 339 -4.84 18.01 8.35
N GLU A 340 -5.32 16.95 7.71
CA GLU A 340 -4.71 15.62 7.75
C GLU A 340 -4.55 15.10 6.32
N CYS A 341 -3.35 14.59 5.98
CA CYS A 341 -3.08 13.94 4.72
C CYS A 341 -2.62 12.49 4.98
N PRO A 342 -3.42 11.47 4.62
CA PRO A 342 -3.00 10.07 4.76
C PRO A 342 -1.92 9.72 3.72
N LYS A 343 -0.97 8.86 4.10
CA LYS A 343 0.10 8.37 3.19
C LYS A 343 -0.51 7.74 1.94
N SER A 344 -0.17 8.30 0.78
CA SER A 344 -0.90 8.17 -0.49
C SER A 344 -0.33 7.09 -1.43
N CYS A 345 -0.13 5.87 -0.96
CA CYS A 345 0.35 4.76 -1.81
C CYS A 345 -0.83 4.07 -2.54
N LEU A 346 -1.95 3.87 -1.84
CA LEU A 346 -3.06 3.03 -2.31
C LEU A 346 -4.02 3.75 -3.26
N ALA A 347 -4.37 5.01 -2.97
CA ALA A 347 -5.14 5.83 -3.91
C ALA A 347 -4.40 5.95 -5.26
N SER A 348 -3.06 5.88 -5.24
CA SER A 348 -2.17 5.86 -6.40
C SER A 348 -2.30 4.68 -7.29
N ALA A 349 -2.16 3.50 -6.71
CA ALA A 349 -2.38 2.28 -7.43
C ALA A 349 -3.83 2.21 -7.94
N LEU A 350 -4.84 2.56 -7.12
CA LEU A 350 -6.25 2.48 -7.50
C LEU A 350 -6.66 3.44 -8.62
N GLY A 351 -6.16 4.68 -8.61
CA GLY A 351 -6.48 5.68 -9.63
C GLY A 351 -5.93 5.30 -11.00
N LYS A 352 -4.67 4.86 -11.05
CA LYS A 352 -4.04 4.39 -12.29
C LYS A 352 -4.66 3.09 -12.80
N LEU A 353 -5.03 2.19 -11.89
CA LEU A 353 -5.69 0.93 -12.21
C LEU A 353 -7.11 1.14 -12.78
N ARG A 354 -7.77 2.27 -12.53
CA ARG A 354 -9.02 2.64 -13.23
C ARG A 354 -8.81 3.17 -14.64
N GLN A 355 -7.64 3.75 -14.92
CA GLN A 355 -7.32 4.35 -16.23
C GLN A 355 -6.62 3.38 -17.18
N ALA A 356 -5.90 2.39 -16.64
CA ALA A 356 -5.22 1.35 -17.42
C ALA A 356 -6.20 0.60 -18.32
N LYS A 357 -5.93 0.51 -19.62
CA LYS A 357 -6.82 -0.14 -20.58
C LYS A 357 -6.42 -1.59 -20.86
N THR A 358 -5.14 -1.91 -20.71
CA THR A 358 -4.58 -3.24 -20.96
C THR A 358 -4.21 -3.95 -19.66
N GLU A 359 -4.10 -5.28 -19.72
CA GLU A 359 -3.66 -6.11 -18.58
C GLU A 359 -2.20 -5.82 -18.20
N GLU A 360 -1.33 -5.59 -19.19
CA GLU A 360 0.11 -5.28 -18.98
C GLU A 360 0.33 -3.98 -18.20
N GLU A 361 -0.48 -2.94 -18.47
CA GLU A 361 -0.45 -1.68 -17.72
C GLU A 361 -0.86 -1.88 -16.26
N VAL A 362 -1.89 -2.70 -16.03
CA VAL A 362 -2.36 -3.06 -14.69
C VAL A 362 -1.29 -3.84 -13.94
N GLN A 363 -0.66 -4.82 -14.60
CA GLN A 363 0.39 -5.64 -14.01
C GLN A 363 1.59 -4.80 -13.56
N LYS A 364 2.09 -3.91 -14.43
CA LYS A 364 3.24 -3.04 -14.11
C LYS A 364 2.97 -2.14 -12.90
N GLU A 365 1.75 -1.64 -12.76
CA GLU A 365 1.39 -0.77 -11.63
C GLU A 365 1.22 -1.57 -10.33
N VAL A 366 0.69 -2.78 -10.37
CA VAL A 366 0.57 -3.66 -9.19
C VAL A 366 1.95 -4.16 -8.73
N GLU A 367 2.83 -4.57 -9.64
CA GLU A 367 4.22 -4.92 -9.31
C GLU A 367 5.00 -3.72 -8.76
N GLY A 368 4.80 -2.54 -9.35
CA GLY A 368 5.34 -1.29 -8.85
C GLY A 368 4.82 -0.92 -7.46
N PHE A 369 3.59 -1.30 -7.11
CA PHE A 369 3.03 -1.10 -5.78
C PHE A 369 3.60 -2.09 -4.76
N LEU A 370 3.61 -3.38 -5.08
CA LEU A 370 4.10 -4.45 -4.20
C LEU A 370 5.60 -4.30 -3.87
N SER A 371 6.41 -3.78 -4.80
CA SER A 371 7.84 -3.53 -4.58
C SER A 371 8.16 -2.30 -3.72
N ARG A 372 7.20 -1.40 -3.49
CA ARG A 372 7.39 -0.14 -2.76
C ARG A 372 6.79 -0.12 -1.36
N ALA A 373 5.93 -1.08 -1.05
CA ALA A 373 5.15 -1.08 0.16
C ALA A 373 5.78 -1.98 1.23
N ASP A 374 6.14 -1.39 2.38
CA ASP A 374 6.64 -2.12 3.55
C ASP A 374 5.59 -2.10 4.69
N GLY A 375 5.34 -3.27 5.30
CA GLY A 375 4.65 -3.38 6.61
C GLY A 375 3.16 -3.80 6.59
N PRO A 376 2.46 -3.65 7.73
CA PRO A 376 1.07 -4.13 7.94
C PRO A 376 0.01 -3.42 7.06
N ASP A 377 0.34 -2.23 6.53
CA ASP A 377 -0.52 -1.49 5.57
C ASP A 377 -0.67 -2.22 4.22
N LEU A 378 0.24 -3.18 3.92
CA LEU A 378 0.22 -3.97 2.69
C LEU A 378 -0.98 -4.93 2.64
N GLN A 379 -1.43 -5.47 3.77
CA GLN A 379 -2.58 -6.38 3.81
C GLN A 379 -3.88 -5.69 3.41
N LEU A 380 -4.17 -4.55 4.05
CA LEU A 380 -5.35 -3.75 3.74
C LEU A 380 -5.31 -3.23 2.28
N SER A 381 -4.13 -2.85 1.82
CA SER A 381 -3.93 -2.29 0.48
C SER A 381 -4.08 -3.33 -0.62
N ALA A 382 -3.50 -4.53 -0.45
CA ALA A 382 -3.66 -5.65 -1.37
C ALA A 382 -5.14 -6.06 -1.48
N GLY A 383 -5.85 -6.08 -0.35
CA GLY A 383 -7.30 -6.31 -0.30
C GLY A 383 -8.12 -5.33 -1.14
N GLN A 384 -7.85 -4.02 -0.97
CA GLN A 384 -8.53 -2.98 -1.74
C GLN A 384 -8.20 -3.03 -3.23
N LEU A 385 -6.96 -3.37 -3.60
CA LEU A 385 -6.56 -3.56 -4.99
C LEU A 385 -7.28 -4.75 -5.63
N ALA A 386 -7.32 -5.90 -4.95
CA ALA A 386 -8.03 -7.09 -5.41
C ALA A 386 -9.52 -6.80 -5.59
N SER A 387 -10.17 -6.17 -4.60
CA SER A 387 -11.58 -5.79 -4.67
C SER A 387 -11.88 -4.83 -5.83
N ALA A 388 -10.99 -3.87 -6.09
CA ALA A 388 -11.15 -2.95 -7.22
C ALA A 388 -10.99 -3.64 -8.59
N LEU A 389 -10.05 -4.58 -8.72
CA LEU A 389 -9.88 -5.39 -9.92
C LEU A 389 -11.09 -6.29 -10.18
N VAL A 390 -11.57 -7.00 -9.16
CA VAL A 390 -12.76 -7.86 -9.23
C VAL A 390 -13.99 -7.02 -9.60
N SER A 391 -14.21 -5.90 -8.92
CA SER A 391 -15.31 -4.98 -9.23
C SER A 391 -15.27 -4.50 -10.68
N ARG A 392 -14.08 -4.19 -11.21
CA ARG A 392 -13.89 -3.78 -12.60
C ARG A 392 -14.16 -4.93 -13.58
N SER A 393 -13.73 -6.14 -13.26
CA SER A 393 -13.98 -7.34 -14.08
C SER A 393 -15.43 -7.79 -14.10
N LEU A 394 -16.18 -7.52 -13.03
CA LEU A 394 -17.64 -7.70 -13.00
C LEU A 394 -18.34 -6.63 -13.84
N ALA A 395 -17.91 -5.37 -13.74
CA ALA A 395 -18.51 -4.26 -14.50
C ALA A 395 -18.22 -4.32 -16.01
N ASN A 396 -17.05 -4.84 -16.40
CA ASN A 396 -16.64 -4.94 -17.80
C ASN A 396 -16.30 -6.39 -18.18
N PRO A 397 -17.21 -7.10 -18.89
CA PRO A 397 -17.00 -8.47 -19.33
C PRO A 397 -15.74 -8.69 -20.18
N ALA A 398 -15.27 -7.67 -20.90
CA ALA A 398 -14.09 -7.76 -21.75
C ALA A 398 -12.76 -7.60 -21.00
N PHE A 399 -12.80 -7.24 -19.71
CA PHE A 399 -11.61 -7.03 -18.89
C PHE A 399 -11.49 -8.10 -17.80
N TYR A 400 -10.41 -8.87 -17.84
CA TYR A 400 -10.08 -9.86 -16.82
C TYR A 400 -8.56 -9.96 -16.70
N ALA A 401 -8.02 -9.65 -15.53
CA ALA A 401 -6.58 -9.61 -15.27
C ALA A 401 -6.16 -10.83 -14.43
N SER A 402 -6.12 -12.01 -15.05
CA SER A 402 -5.89 -13.29 -14.36
C SER A 402 -4.53 -13.31 -13.65
N ASN A 403 -3.46 -12.93 -14.35
CA ASN A 403 -2.10 -12.98 -13.83
C ASN A 403 -1.90 -12.09 -12.60
N VAL A 404 -2.54 -10.92 -12.60
CA VAL A 404 -2.46 -9.94 -11.50
C VAL A 404 -3.20 -10.44 -10.27
N LEU A 405 -4.38 -11.05 -10.46
CA LEU A 405 -5.13 -11.66 -9.35
C LEU A 405 -4.36 -12.84 -8.74
N VAL A 406 -3.75 -13.68 -9.57
CA VAL A 406 -2.86 -14.76 -9.12
C VAL A 406 -1.70 -14.22 -8.29
N GLN A 407 -0.99 -13.19 -8.77
CA GLN A 407 0.10 -12.54 -8.03
C GLN A 407 -0.37 -12.01 -6.67
N LEU A 408 -1.54 -11.37 -6.61
CA LEU A 408 -2.10 -10.85 -5.36
C LEU A 408 -2.44 -11.98 -4.37
N VAL A 409 -2.99 -13.11 -4.83
CA VAL A 409 -3.26 -14.26 -3.97
C VAL A 409 -1.96 -14.87 -3.42
N HIS A 410 -0.90 -14.94 -4.24
CA HIS A 410 0.41 -15.43 -3.79
C HIS A 410 1.07 -14.58 -2.70
N THR A 411 0.67 -13.32 -2.52
CA THR A 411 1.14 -12.50 -1.39
C THR A 411 0.67 -13.03 -0.03
N GLN A 412 -0.32 -13.93 0.00
CA GLN A 412 -0.95 -14.50 1.22
C GLN A 412 -1.58 -13.44 2.14
N PHE A 413 -1.84 -12.24 1.62
CA PHE A 413 -2.52 -11.17 2.35
C PHE A 413 -4.03 -11.11 2.13
N LEU A 414 -4.56 -11.94 1.24
CA LEU A 414 -5.97 -11.97 0.90
C LEU A 414 -6.71 -13.07 1.68
N SER A 415 -7.98 -12.80 1.95
CA SER A 415 -8.94 -13.74 2.52
C SER A 415 -10.28 -13.58 1.81
N HIS A 416 -11.18 -14.56 1.95
CA HIS A 416 -12.51 -14.47 1.38
C HIS A 416 -13.27 -13.25 1.93
N SER A 417 -13.17 -12.97 3.23
CA SER A 417 -13.85 -11.80 3.83
C SER A 417 -13.39 -10.46 3.24
N VAL A 418 -12.13 -10.38 2.78
CA VAL A 418 -11.55 -9.18 2.19
C VAL A 418 -12.00 -8.99 0.73
N CYS A 419 -12.16 -10.08 -0.02
CA CYS A 419 -12.58 -10.06 -1.42
C CYS A 419 -13.57 -11.21 -1.72
N PRO A 420 -14.84 -11.10 -1.31
CA PRO A 420 -15.80 -12.21 -1.35
C PRO A 420 -16.17 -12.64 -2.77
N ASP A 421 -16.14 -11.70 -3.72
CA ASP A 421 -16.55 -11.96 -5.10
C ASP A 421 -15.46 -12.63 -5.95
N LEU A 422 -14.23 -12.78 -5.44
CA LEU A 422 -13.10 -13.27 -6.22
C LEU A 422 -13.29 -14.72 -6.70
N ILE A 423 -13.65 -15.63 -5.78
CA ILE A 423 -13.84 -17.04 -6.10
C ILE A 423 -15.03 -17.22 -7.07
N LEU A 424 -16.13 -16.50 -6.82
CA LEU A 424 -17.31 -16.56 -7.68
C LEU A 424 -17.03 -16.02 -9.09
N LEU A 425 -16.29 -14.91 -9.20
CA LEU A 425 -15.82 -14.39 -10.48
C LEU A 425 -14.91 -15.40 -11.19
N ALA A 426 -13.96 -16.02 -10.49
CA ALA A 426 -13.06 -17.01 -11.06
C ALA A 426 -13.84 -18.24 -11.59
N LEU A 427 -14.87 -18.71 -10.87
CA LEU A 427 -15.77 -19.77 -11.32
C LEU A 427 -16.55 -19.37 -12.58
N GLU A 428 -17.07 -18.14 -12.63
CA GLU A 428 -17.80 -17.61 -13.80
C GLU A 428 -16.88 -17.53 -15.03
N ARG A 429 -15.63 -17.11 -14.83
CA ARG A 429 -14.60 -17.00 -15.89
C ARG A 429 -13.94 -18.32 -16.25
N LYS A 430 -14.27 -19.41 -15.55
CA LYS A 430 -13.64 -20.74 -15.68
C LYS A 430 -12.11 -20.71 -15.44
N ASP A 431 -11.67 -19.79 -14.59
CA ASP A 431 -10.28 -19.69 -14.15
C ASP A 431 -10.07 -20.62 -12.95
N TYR A 432 -9.91 -21.91 -13.27
CA TYR A 432 -9.79 -22.96 -12.26
C TYR A 432 -8.47 -22.89 -11.48
N PHE A 433 -7.41 -22.34 -12.08
CA PHE A 433 -6.14 -22.10 -11.41
C PHE A 433 -6.29 -21.10 -10.27
N LEU A 434 -6.92 -19.96 -10.54
CA LEU A 434 -7.18 -18.95 -9.51
C LEU A 434 -8.11 -19.50 -8.41
N CYS A 435 -9.11 -20.31 -8.78
CA CYS A 435 -9.96 -20.99 -7.80
C CYS A 435 -9.15 -21.91 -6.88
N GLN A 436 -8.26 -22.73 -7.44
CA GLN A 436 -7.38 -23.62 -6.68
C GLN A 436 -6.49 -22.84 -5.72
N LEU A 437 -5.83 -21.77 -6.18
CA LEU A 437 -5.01 -20.92 -5.31
C LEU A 437 -5.83 -20.30 -4.17
N CYS A 438 -7.06 -19.84 -4.45
CA CYS A 438 -7.93 -19.30 -3.41
C CYS A 438 -8.29 -20.36 -2.37
N LEU A 439 -8.67 -21.59 -2.79
CA LEU A 439 -8.97 -22.71 -1.88
C LEU A 439 -7.75 -23.10 -1.03
N GLN A 440 -6.54 -22.95 -1.57
CA GLN A 440 -5.29 -23.28 -0.91
C GLN A 440 -4.83 -22.24 0.13
N PHE A 441 -5.08 -20.96 -0.10
CA PHE A 441 -4.54 -19.85 0.69
C PHE A 441 -5.57 -19.10 1.53
N PHE A 442 -6.87 -19.13 1.19
CA PHE A 442 -7.87 -18.38 1.96
C PHE A 442 -8.28 -19.16 3.22
N PRO A 443 -8.14 -18.57 4.41
CA PRO A 443 -8.42 -19.26 5.67
C PRO A 443 -9.92 -19.31 6.03
N ASP A 444 -10.76 -18.50 5.38
CA ASP A 444 -12.10 -18.12 5.85
C ASP A 444 -13.19 -18.30 4.77
N ILE A 445 -13.06 -19.32 3.92
CA ILE A 445 -14.01 -19.59 2.84
C ILE A 445 -15.35 -20.10 3.40
N PRO A 446 -16.48 -19.45 3.11
CA PRO A 446 -17.79 -19.94 3.53
C PRO A 446 -18.18 -21.26 2.85
N GLU A 447 -18.86 -22.14 3.58
CA GLU A 447 -19.25 -23.47 3.09
C GLU A 447 -20.16 -23.41 1.85
N ALA A 448 -20.95 -22.35 1.71
CA ALA A 448 -21.76 -22.09 0.50
C ALA A 448 -20.88 -21.96 -0.76
N VAL A 449 -19.74 -21.28 -0.63
CA VAL A 449 -18.78 -21.06 -1.73
C VAL A 449 -17.99 -22.32 -2.01
N THR A 450 -17.56 -23.04 -0.97
CA THR A 450 -16.94 -24.37 -1.09
C THR A 450 -17.85 -25.34 -1.85
N CYS A 451 -19.15 -25.35 -1.53
CA CYS A 451 -20.13 -26.17 -2.24
C CYS A 451 -20.38 -25.69 -3.69
N ALA A 452 -20.30 -24.38 -3.95
CA ALA A 452 -20.35 -23.84 -5.31
C ALA A 452 -19.14 -24.27 -6.16
N CYS A 453 -17.93 -24.26 -5.58
CA CYS A 453 -16.73 -24.81 -6.21
C CYS A 453 -16.94 -26.30 -6.52
N LEU A 454 -17.37 -27.10 -5.54
CA LEU A 454 -17.64 -28.54 -5.71
C LEU A 454 -18.61 -28.80 -6.86
N LYS A 455 -19.77 -28.13 -6.85
CA LYS A 455 -20.80 -28.28 -7.87
C LYS A 455 -20.26 -27.93 -9.26
N THR A 456 -19.53 -26.83 -9.36
CA THR A 456 -18.94 -26.38 -10.63
C THR A 456 -17.92 -27.38 -11.13
N PHE A 457 -16.96 -27.79 -10.29
CA PHE A 457 -15.88 -28.72 -10.64
C PHE A 457 -16.43 -30.09 -11.07
N ILE A 458 -17.44 -30.63 -10.38
CA ILE A 458 -18.12 -31.87 -10.80
C ILE A 458 -18.81 -31.69 -12.15
N SER A 459 -19.39 -30.52 -12.42
CA SER A 459 -20.12 -30.25 -13.67
C SER A 459 -19.19 -29.99 -14.87
N VAL A 460 -17.90 -29.70 -14.66
CA VAL A 460 -16.97 -29.42 -15.77
C VAL A 460 -16.75 -30.68 -16.62
N ALA A 461 -17.01 -30.55 -17.92
CA ALA A 461 -16.54 -31.49 -18.93
C ALA A 461 -15.15 -31.06 -19.39
N LEU A 462 -14.10 -31.82 -19.02
CA LEU A 462 -12.73 -31.53 -19.46
C LEU A 462 -12.41 -32.35 -20.74
N PRO A 463 -11.66 -31.78 -21.70
CA PRO A 463 -11.23 -32.51 -22.89
C PRO A 463 -10.45 -33.77 -22.53
N ARG A 464 -10.69 -34.88 -23.23
CA ARG A 464 -9.89 -36.11 -23.09
C ARG A 464 -8.47 -35.83 -23.59
N SER A 465 -7.48 -35.90 -22.71
CA SER A 465 -6.08 -35.90 -23.10
C SER A 465 -5.76 -37.16 -23.91
N CYS A 466 -5.56 -36.98 -25.21
CA CYS A 466 -4.51 -37.62 -26.03
C CYS A 466 -4.76 -37.22 -27.49
N SER A 467 -3.87 -36.36 -28.02
CA SER A 467 -3.87 -35.73 -29.35
C SER A 467 -4.93 -34.65 -29.59
N MET A 468 -4.50 -33.38 -29.64
CA MET A 468 -4.98 -32.31 -30.55
C MET A 468 -4.20 -30.98 -30.30
N PRO A 469 -4.19 -30.04 -31.27
CA PRO A 469 -3.10 -29.06 -31.49
C PRO A 469 -3.06 -27.87 -30.52
N ASP A 470 -1.87 -27.26 -30.43
CA ASP A 470 -1.38 -26.22 -29.50
C ASP A 470 -2.29 -25.00 -29.18
N ALA A 471 -3.44 -24.81 -29.84
CA ALA A 471 -4.27 -23.61 -29.67
C ALA A 471 -5.30 -23.68 -28.51
N ASP A 472 -5.61 -24.86 -27.98
CA ASP A 472 -6.54 -25.03 -26.83
C ASP A 472 -5.86 -25.58 -25.56
N ALA A 473 -4.55 -25.86 -25.62
CA ALA A 473 -3.75 -26.33 -24.48
C ALA A 473 -3.53 -25.26 -23.39
N GLU A 474 -3.74 -23.98 -23.70
CA GLU A 474 -3.61 -22.87 -22.73
C GLU A 474 -4.79 -22.76 -21.74
N LYS A 475 -5.89 -23.49 -21.92
CA LYS A 475 -7.16 -23.20 -21.20
C LYS A 475 -7.37 -23.91 -19.86
N VAL A 476 -6.49 -24.81 -19.43
CA VAL A 476 -6.57 -25.45 -18.10
C VAL A 476 -5.17 -25.59 -17.51
N SER A 477 -4.55 -24.44 -17.19
CA SER A 477 -3.43 -24.43 -16.26
C SER A 477 -3.97 -24.77 -14.87
N LEU A 478 -3.39 -25.74 -14.18
CA LEU A 478 -3.67 -26.04 -12.77
C LEU A 478 -2.35 -26.07 -12.00
N GLU A 479 -2.43 -26.06 -10.69
CA GLU A 479 -1.25 -26.13 -9.83
C GLU A 479 -0.51 -27.50 -10.04
N PRO A 480 0.81 -27.49 -10.29
CA PRO A 480 1.56 -28.68 -10.67
C PRO A 480 1.60 -29.79 -9.61
N ASP A 481 1.62 -29.45 -8.32
CA ASP A 481 1.73 -30.44 -7.26
C ASP A 481 0.46 -31.30 -7.18
N GLY A 482 -0.73 -30.68 -7.28
CA GLY A 482 -2.01 -31.38 -7.31
C GLY A 482 -2.17 -32.31 -8.53
N ILE A 483 -1.67 -31.92 -9.70
CA ILE A 483 -1.63 -32.78 -10.89
C ILE A 483 -0.66 -33.95 -10.66
N SER A 484 0.56 -33.67 -10.21
CA SER A 484 1.60 -34.69 -9.99
C SER A 484 1.17 -35.76 -8.98
N PHE A 485 0.43 -35.36 -7.93
CA PHE A 485 -0.16 -36.28 -6.96
C PHE A 485 -1.14 -37.24 -7.64
N MET A 486 -2.06 -36.72 -8.45
CA MET A 486 -3.05 -37.54 -9.14
C MET A 486 -2.43 -38.41 -10.24
N GLU A 487 -1.40 -37.93 -10.95
CA GLU A 487 -0.63 -38.73 -11.91
C GLU A 487 0.07 -39.90 -11.22
N ALA A 488 0.71 -39.69 -10.07
CA ALA A 488 1.31 -40.75 -9.28
C ALA A 488 0.27 -41.78 -8.80
N LEU A 489 -0.92 -41.30 -8.39
CA LEU A 489 -2.01 -42.14 -7.89
C LEU A 489 -2.65 -42.99 -9.01
N MET A 490 -2.76 -42.45 -10.23
CA MET A 490 -3.27 -43.19 -11.39
C MET A 490 -2.20 -44.04 -12.10
N ALA A 491 -0.92 -43.72 -11.98
CA ALA A 491 0.16 -44.56 -12.52
C ALA A 491 0.20 -45.95 -11.87
N GLY A 492 -0.24 -46.06 -10.60
CA GLY A 492 -0.46 -47.33 -9.90
C GLY A 492 -1.63 -48.16 -10.45
N GLU A 493 -2.35 -47.71 -11.47
CA GLU A 493 -3.39 -48.50 -12.16
C GLU A 493 -2.80 -49.58 -13.07
N HIS A 494 -1.54 -49.46 -13.49
CA HIS A 494 -0.91 -50.31 -14.51
C HIS A 494 0.29 -51.14 -13.98
N GLY A 495 0.53 -51.18 -12.66
CA GLY A 495 1.68 -51.85 -12.04
C GLY A 495 1.43 -53.32 -11.68
N GLU A 496 2.24 -54.22 -12.22
CA GLU A 496 2.25 -55.67 -11.99
C GLU A 496 2.35 -56.05 -10.50
N THR A 497 1.64 -57.12 -10.15
CA THR A 497 1.78 -57.86 -8.89
C THR A 497 3.25 -58.20 -8.58
N SER A 498 3.84 -57.51 -7.61
CA SER A 498 5.01 -58.05 -6.89
C SER A 498 4.81 -57.88 -5.39
N VAL A 499 4.44 -58.98 -4.74
CA VAL A 499 4.53 -59.13 -3.29
C VAL A 499 5.91 -59.69 -2.99
N GLN A 500 6.69 -59.04 -2.14
CA GLN A 500 7.70 -59.75 -1.33
C GLN A 500 7.99 -58.98 -0.03
N ASN A 501 7.15 -59.22 0.97
CA ASN A 501 7.63 -59.21 2.36
C ASN A 501 8.37 -60.53 2.59
N GLY A 502 9.61 -60.42 3.07
CA GLY A 502 10.49 -61.55 3.35
C GLY A 502 9.92 -62.46 4.44
N PHE A 503 9.47 -63.64 4.04
CA PHE A 503 9.40 -64.84 4.87
C PHE A 503 9.62 -66.04 3.96
N SER A 504 10.76 -66.72 4.11
CA SER A 504 11.01 -68.03 3.52
C SER A 504 10.66 -69.10 4.54
N PRO A 505 9.78 -70.07 4.23
CA PRO A 505 9.83 -71.38 4.86
C PRO A 505 10.61 -72.33 3.96
N GLY A 506 11.61 -72.99 4.55
CA GLY A 506 12.50 -73.94 3.88
C GLY A 506 11.82 -75.25 3.44
N ASP A 507 12.50 -75.91 2.52
CA ASP A 507 12.20 -77.18 1.86
C ASP A 507 11.76 -78.34 2.79
N GLY A 508 10.91 -79.22 2.25
CA GLY A 508 10.59 -80.51 2.88
C GLY A 508 9.53 -81.40 2.21
N LYS A 509 9.78 -81.82 0.95
CA LYS A 509 9.46 -83.10 0.28
C LYS A 509 8.16 -83.93 0.51
N ASP A 510 7.64 -84.36 -0.66
CA ASP A 510 7.09 -85.68 -1.04
C ASP A 510 5.69 -86.12 -0.55
N CYS A 511 4.70 -86.20 -1.46
CA CYS A 511 4.29 -87.47 -2.12
C CYS A 511 3.05 -87.32 -3.01
N SER A 512 2.95 -88.28 -3.93
CA SER A 512 2.18 -88.40 -5.18
C SER A 512 0.69 -88.77 -5.10
N ASP A 513 0.02 -88.47 -6.24
CA ASP A 513 -1.00 -89.25 -6.95
C ASP A 513 -2.48 -89.27 -6.51
N ALA A 514 -3.26 -88.56 -7.34
CA ALA A 514 -4.28 -89.08 -8.25
C ALA A 514 -5.79 -89.02 -7.87
N LEU A 515 -6.51 -88.47 -8.86
CA LEU A 515 -7.93 -88.62 -9.24
C LEU A 515 -8.98 -87.63 -8.68
N ARG A 516 -9.17 -86.61 -9.53
CA ARG A 516 -10.33 -85.74 -9.78
C ARG A 516 -11.71 -86.26 -9.33
N GLY A 517 -12.41 -85.38 -8.61
CA GLY A 517 -13.86 -85.20 -8.62
C GLY A 517 -14.16 -83.73 -8.29
N ASP A 518 -14.96 -83.08 -9.12
CA ASP A 518 -15.23 -81.63 -9.18
C ASP A 518 -15.68 -81.00 -7.86
N ASP A 519 -15.03 -79.88 -7.49
CA ASP A 519 -15.62 -78.66 -6.90
C ASP A 519 -14.47 -77.74 -6.44
N ALA A 520 -14.26 -76.57 -7.07
CA ALA A 520 -13.70 -75.38 -6.39
C ALA A 520 -13.52 -74.16 -7.30
N ALA A 521 -14.11 -73.05 -6.83
CA ALA A 521 -13.55 -71.70 -6.85
C ALA A 521 -13.19 -71.07 -8.21
N LYS A 522 -14.19 -70.39 -8.79
CA LYS A 522 -13.93 -69.17 -9.57
C LYS A 522 -13.09 -68.21 -8.72
N SER A 523 -11.80 -68.07 -9.05
CA SER A 523 -10.99 -66.94 -8.61
C SER A 523 -11.54 -65.68 -9.27
N SER A 524 -12.46 -64.98 -8.61
CA SER A 524 -12.89 -63.65 -9.02
C SER A 524 -11.72 -62.69 -8.80
N ALA A 525 -10.97 -62.40 -9.86
CA ALA A 525 -10.06 -61.26 -9.90
C ALA A 525 -10.85 -60.00 -9.49
N ALA A 526 -10.34 -59.26 -8.50
CA ALA A 526 -10.94 -58.00 -8.08
C ALA A 526 -10.93 -57.03 -9.29
N PRO A 527 -12.03 -56.29 -9.55
CA PRO A 527 -12.09 -55.39 -10.69
C PRO A 527 -11.02 -54.30 -10.56
N GLU A 528 -10.22 -54.11 -11.61
CA GLU A 528 -9.26 -53.01 -11.75
C GLU A 528 -9.97 -51.68 -11.46
N GLN A 529 -9.58 -51.00 -10.39
CA GLN A 529 -10.17 -49.73 -9.98
C GLN A 529 -9.54 -48.60 -10.77
N ILE A 530 -10.24 -48.22 -11.84
CA ILE A 530 -9.97 -47.05 -12.68
C ILE A 530 -10.58 -45.81 -12.00
N CYS A 531 -9.85 -44.70 -11.99
CA CYS A 531 -10.34 -43.43 -11.47
C CYS A 531 -11.68 -43.03 -12.15
N PRO A 532 -12.76 -42.78 -11.39
CA PRO A 532 -14.07 -42.44 -11.96
C PRO A 532 -14.13 -41.02 -12.54
N VAL A 533 -13.11 -40.19 -12.28
CA VAL A 533 -13.01 -38.80 -12.73
C VAL A 533 -11.68 -38.56 -13.45
N GLN A 534 -11.65 -37.59 -14.37
CA GLN A 534 -10.44 -37.23 -15.10
C GLN A 534 -9.40 -36.56 -14.19
N LEU A 535 -8.11 -36.68 -14.54
CA LEU A 535 -6.95 -36.11 -13.82
C LEU A 535 -7.18 -34.69 -13.29
N HIS A 536 -7.47 -33.74 -14.16
CA HIS A 536 -7.65 -32.33 -13.81
C HIS A 536 -8.89 -32.08 -12.92
N LYS A 537 -9.97 -32.86 -13.12
CA LYS A 537 -11.16 -32.80 -12.25
C LYS A 537 -10.84 -33.33 -10.86
N ALA A 538 -10.08 -34.42 -10.78
CA ALA A 538 -9.65 -35.01 -9.53
C ALA A 538 -8.79 -34.05 -8.71
N ALA A 539 -7.82 -33.37 -9.35
CA ALA A 539 -6.99 -32.36 -8.71
C ALA A 539 -7.84 -31.24 -8.07
N LEU A 540 -8.82 -30.69 -8.81
CA LEU A 540 -9.72 -29.66 -8.29
C LEU A 540 -10.62 -30.15 -7.15
N LEU A 541 -11.11 -31.39 -7.22
CA LEU A 541 -11.93 -31.99 -6.16
C LEU A 541 -11.13 -32.18 -4.87
N ASN A 542 -9.84 -32.55 -4.97
CA ASN A 542 -8.98 -32.67 -3.80
C ASN A 542 -8.80 -31.34 -3.06
N GLU A 543 -8.72 -30.22 -3.78
CA GLU A 543 -8.64 -28.90 -3.14
C GLU A 543 -9.88 -28.59 -2.31
N VAL A 544 -11.07 -28.97 -2.81
CA VAL A 544 -12.31 -28.85 -2.03
C VAL A 544 -12.25 -29.70 -0.77
N LEU A 545 -11.75 -30.95 -0.86
CA LEU A 545 -11.62 -31.85 0.29
C LEU A 545 -10.66 -31.31 1.36
N LEU A 546 -9.66 -30.53 0.94
CA LEU A 546 -8.65 -29.93 1.81
C LEU A 546 -9.11 -28.62 2.48
N THR A 547 -10.21 -28.01 2.02
CA THR A 547 -10.76 -26.82 2.66
C THR A 547 -11.30 -27.12 4.06
N ALA A 548 -11.11 -26.18 4.99
CA ALA A 548 -11.70 -26.26 6.32
C ALA A 548 -13.22 -26.05 6.22
N TYR A 549 -13.99 -26.83 6.97
CA TYR A 549 -15.45 -26.74 7.01
C TYR A 549 -15.99 -27.12 8.38
N THR A 550 -17.23 -26.72 8.65
CA THR A 550 -18.01 -27.23 9.80
C THR A 550 -19.23 -28.00 9.30
N ASP A 551 -19.43 -29.22 9.79
CA ASP A 551 -20.53 -30.12 9.42
C ASP A 551 -21.91 -29.41 9.41
N THR A 552 -22.20 -28.65 10.46
CA THR A 552 -23.50 -27.97 10.62
C THR A 552 -23.78 -26.92 9.55
N PHE A 553 -22.74 -26.27 9.02
CA PHE A 553 -22.85 -25.21 8.03
C PHE A 553 -22.70 -25.74 6.59
N LEU A 554 -21.95 -26.81 6.38
CA LEU A 554 -21.79 -27.43 5.05
C LEU A 554 -23.00 -28.28 4.65
N LEU A 555 -23.58 -29.03 5.59
CA LEU A 555 -24.65 -30.00 5.33
C LEU A 555 -25.87 -29.40 4.60
N PRO A 556 -26.38 -28.19 4.93
CA PRO A 556 -27.50 -27.59 4.21
C PRO A 556 -27.18 -27.34 2.72
N HIS A 557 -25.97 -26.91 2.40
CA HIS A 557 -25.56 -26.61 1.03
C HIS A 557 -25.33 -27.86 0.19
N LEU A 558 -24.84 -28.94 0.81
CA LEU A 558 -24.68 -30.22 0.11
C LEU A 558 -26.01 -30.78 -0.39
N LYS A 559 -27.14 -30.50 0.29
CA LYS A 559 -28.48 -30.95 -0.13
C LYS A 559 -28.91 -30.41 -1.51
N ASP A 560 -28.28 -29.35 -1.99
CA ASP A 560 -28.58 -28.75 -3.29
C ASP A 560 -27.86 -29.45 -4.48
N LEU A 561 -27.06 -30.48 -4.20
CA LEU A 561 -26.41 -31.30 -5.22
C LEU A 561 -27.40 -32.27 -5.89
N SER A 562 -27.19 -32.53 -7.19
CA SER A 562 -28.01 -33.50 -7.93
C SER A 562 -27.58 -34.94 -7.59
N SER A 563 -28.50 -35.90 -7.71
CA SER A 563 -28.23 -37.33 -7.51
C SER A 563 -27.03 -37.83 -8.33
N GLN A 564 -26.91 -37.37 -9.58
CA GLN A 564 -25.78 -37.71 -10.46
C GLN A 564 -24.45 -37.18 -9.95
N HIS A 565 -24.40 -35.93 -9.45
CA HIS A 565 -23.19 -35.34 -8.89
C HIS A 565 -22.75 -36.09 -7.63
N ILE A 566 -23.69 -36.47 -6.77
CA ILE A 566 -23.41 -37.17 -5.51
C ILE A 566 -22.88 -38.58 -5.79
N ILE A 567 -23.51 -39.32 -6.70
CA ILE A 567 -23.05 -40.68 -7.06
C ILE A 567 -21.62 -40.63 -7.60
N LEU A 568 -21.34 -39.72 -8.54
CA LEU A 568 -19.99 -39.57 -9.09
C LEU A 568 -18.96 -39.18 -8.03
N PHE A 569 -19.32 -38.27 -7.13
CA PHE A 569 -18.42 -37.83 -6.07
C PHE A 569 -18.19 -38.92 -5.02
N LEU A 570 -19.21 -39.67 -4.62
CA LEU A 570 -19.07 -40.83 -3.73
C LEU A 570 -18.23 -41.95 -4.36
N GLN A 571 -18.38 -42.21 -5.65
CA GLN A 571 -17.51 -43.15 -6.38
C GLN A 571 -16.06 -42.69 -6.35
N TYR A 572 -15.82 -41.38 -6.55
CA TYR A 572 -14.48 -40.80 -6.47
C TYR A 572 -13.87 -40.89 -5.07
N LEU A 573 -14.62 -40.56 -4.02
CA LEU A 573 -14.15 -40.68 -2.63
C LEU A 573 -13.84 -42.13 -2.26
N HIS A 574 -14.66 -43.07 -2.71
CA HIS A 574 -14.41 -44.50 -2.51
C HIS A 574 -13.12 -44.96 -3.21
N TYR A 575 -12.90 -44.52 -4.45
CA TYR A 575 -11.66 -44.77 -5.18
C TYR A 575 -10.44 -44.19 -4.45
N LEU A 576 -10.52 -42.92 -4.04
CA LEU A 576 -9.43 -42.21 -3.37
C LEU A 576 -9.07 -42.86 -2.04
N TYR A 577 -10.08 -43.26 -1.26
CA TYR A 577 -9.91 -44.01 -0.02
C TYR A 577 -9.11 -45.30 -0.25
N LEU A 578 -9.52 -46.12 -1.23
CA LEU A 578 -8.89 -47.42 -1.45
C LEU A 578 -7.45 -47.30 -1.93
N ARG A 579 -7.16 -46.34 -2.81
CA ARG A 579 -5.81 -46.06 -3.29
C ARG A 579 -4.88 -45.60 -2.15
N LEU A 580 -5.34 -44.68 -1.30
CA LEU A 580 -4.55 -44.20 -0.16
C LEU A 580 -4.31 -45.25 0.93
N CYS A 581 -5.21 -46.24 1.07
CA CYS A 581 -5.00 -47.37 1.97
C CYS A 581 -4.04 -48.43 1.42
N GLN A 582 -3.91 -48.55 0.10
CA GLN A 582 -3.07 -49.56 -0.55
C GLN A 582 -1.60 -49.09 -0.66
N ASP A 583 -1.38 -47.81 -0.95
CA ASP A 583 -0.04 -47.27 -1.22
C ASP A 583 0.44 -46.32 -0.11
N ALA A 584 1.04 -46.90 0.94
CA ALA A 584 1.66 -46.15 2.03
C ALA A 584 2.82 -45.24 1.59
N SER A 585 3.35 -45.44 0.37
CA SER A 585 4.46 -44.66 -0.23
C SER A 585 4.02 -43.32 -0.84
N LEU A 586 2.71 -43.09 -1.01
CA LEU A 586 2.15 -41.85 -1.57
C LEU A 586 2.10 -40.70 -0.55
N GLN A 587 2.23 -40.99 0.75
CA GLN A 587 2.27 -39.98 1.82
C GLN A 587 3.69 -39.43 2.04
N LYS A 588 4.27 -38.79 1.02
CA LYS A 588 5.57 -38.11 1.17
C LYS A 588 5.39 -36.77 1.91
N PRO A 589 6.32 -36.35 2.79
CA PRO A 589 6.28 -35.03 3.42
C PRO A 589 6.41 -33.94 2.35
N GLY A 590 5.37 -33.11 2.20
CA GLY A 590 5.39 -31.94 1.31
C GLY A 590 4.29 -31.90 0.24
N VAL A 591 3.65 -33.02 -0.08
CA VAL A 591 2.57 -33.06 -1.10
C VAL A 591 1.21 -32.88 -0.42
N ARG A 592 0.44 -31.85 -0.80
CA ARG A 592 -0.93 -31.63 -0.32
C ARG A 592 -1.84 -32.76 -0.80
N SER A 593 -2.22 -33.65 0.11
CA SER A 593 -3.09 -34.80 -0.18
C SER A 593 -4.17 -34.93 0.90
N PRO A 594 -5.43 -35.29 0.54
CA PRO A 594 -6.48 -35.52 1.51
C PRO A 594 -6.14 -36.71 2.43
N SER A 595 -6.39 -36.56 3.72
CA SER A 595 -6.25 -37.66 4.67
C SER A 595 -7.41 -38.66 4.56
N VAL A 596 -7.15 -39.92 4.94
CA VAL A 596 -8.17 -40.97 4.95
C VAL A 596 -9.35 -40.60 5.86
N THR A 597 -9.09 -39.91 6.98
CA THR A 597 -10.13 -39.44 7.89
C THR A 597 -11.01 -38.38 7.24
N GLN A 598 -10.42 -37.37 6.59
CA GLN A 598 -11.18 -36.35 5.87
C GLN A 598 -12.07 -36.97 4.80
N ILE A 599 -11.56 -37.95 4.04
CA ILE A 599 -12.36 -38.64 3.01
C ILE A 599 -13.56 -39.34 3.64
N MET A 600 -13.37 -40.01 4.78
CA MET A 600 -14.46 -40.66 5.51
C MET A 600 -15.49 -39.66 6.04
N ASP A 601 -15.05 -38.53 6.58
CA ASP A 601 -15.95 -37.46 7.07
C ASP A 601 -16.81 -36.93 5.92
N TRP A 602 -16.23 -36.67 4.74
CA TRP A 602 -16.97 -36.28 3.55
C TRP A 602 -17.95 -37.34 3.06
N ILE A 603 -17.59 -38.63 3.10
CA ILE A 603 -18.51 -39.73 2.77
C ILE A 603 -19.70 -39.71 3.74
N CYS A 604 -19.45 -39.58 5.05
CA CYS A 604 -20.50 -39.49 6.07
C CYS A 604 -21.44 -38.30 5.82
N LEU A 605 -20.90 -37.11 5.58
CA LEU A 605 -21.69 -35.90 5.31
C LEU A 605 -22.57 -36.01 4.06
N LEU A 606 -22.04 -36.60 2.99
CA LEU A 606 -22.80 -36.80 1.75
C LEU A 606 -23.94 -37.80 1.95
N LEU A 607 -23.70 -38.88 2.71
CA LEU A 607 -24.73 -39.84 3.09
C LEU A 607 -25.79 -39.17 3.96
N ASP A 608 -25.40 -38.39 4.97
CA ASP A 608 -26.33 -37.68 5.86
C ASP A 608 -27.19 -36.66 5.10
N ALA A 609 -26.60 -35.96 4.11
CA ALA A 609 -27.32 -35.00 3.28
C ALA A 609 -28.35 -35.68 2.34
N HIS A 610 -28.03 -36.86 1.79
CA HIS A 610 -28.75 -37.45 0.66
C HIS A 610 -29.26 -38.88 0.86
N PHE A 611 -29.23 -39.42 2.08
CA PHE A 611 -29.58 -40.82 2.35
C PHE A 611 -30.91 -41.25 1.70
N THR A 612 -31.97 -40.47 1.90
CA THR A 612 -33.30 -40.77 1.35
C THR A 612 -33.29 -40.78 -0.18
N VAL A 613 -32.56 -39.86 -0.82
CA VAL A 613 -32.45 -39.79 -2.28
C VAL A 613 -31.65 -40.98 -2.80
N LEU A 614 -30.52 -41.30 -2.17
CA LEU A 614 -29.63 -42.39 -2.60
C LEU A 614 -30.29 -43.76 -2.46
N VAL A 615 -31.03 -44.02 -1.39
CA VAL A 615 -31.76 -45.29 -1.20
C VAL A 615 -32.86 -45.49 -2.26
N MET A 616 -33.48 -44.40 -2.71
CA MET A 616 -34.54 -44.43 -3.73
C MET A 616 -33.98 -44.43 -5.17
N THR A 617 -32.67 -44.26 -5.35
CA THR A 617 -32.00 -44.19 -6.66
C THR A 617 -31.40 -45.56 -7.01
N PRO A 618 -31.86 -46.25 -8.07
CA PRO A 618 -31.42 -47.61 -8.36
C PRO A 618 -29.93 -47.69 -8.70
N GLU A 619 -29.35 -46.65 -9.33
CA GLU A 619 -27.93 -46.59 -9.69
C GLU A 619 -27.00 -46.52 -8.46
N ALA A 620 -27.50 -46.06 -7.31
CA ALA A 620 -26.73 -45.94 -6.07
C ALA A 620 -26.70 -47.26 -5.26
N ARG A 621 -27.55 -48.24 -5.58
CA ARG A 621 -27.71 -49.48 -4.80
C ARG A 621 -26.40 -50.25 -4.67
N ASP A 622 -25.70 -50.47 -5.77
CA ASP A 622 -24.45 -51.25 -5.78
C ASP A 622 -23.33 -50.51 -5.03
N LEU A 623 -23.28 -49.18 -5.15
CA LEU A 623 -22.34 -48.33 -4.42
C LEU A 623 -22.59 -48.38 -2.91
N LEU A 624 -23.85 -48.27 -2.47
CA LEU A 624 -24.22 -48.35 -1.05
C LEU A 624 -23.95 -49.74 -0.46
N MET A 625 -24.23 -50.82 -1.22
CA MET A 625 -23.88 -52.18 -0.83
C MET A 625 -22.36 -52.39 -0.73
N GLY A 626 -21.60 -51.79 -1.65
CA GLY A 626 -20.14 -51.77 -1.63
C GLY A 626 -19.61 -51.06 -0.38
N LEU A 627 -20.07 -49.83 -0.11
CA LEU A 627 -19.72 -49.06 1.09
C LEU A 627 -20.09 -49.79 2.37
N HIS A 628 -21.27 -50.39 2.46
CA HIS A 628 -21.69 -51.17 3.64
C HIS A 628 -20.78 -52.38 3.89
N THR A 629 -20.47 -53.14 2.84
CA THR A 629 -19.58 -54.32 2.91
C THR A 629 -18.16 -53.89 3.30
N PHE A 630 -17.71 -52.76 2.77
CA PHE A 630 -16.42 -52.16 3.07
C PHE A 630 -16.33 -51.74 4.55
N VAL A 631 -17.28 -50.94 5.06
CA VAL A 631 -17.33 -50.50 6.46
C VAL A 631 -17.39 -51.71 7.41
N LYS A 632 -18.18 -52.73 7.08
CA LYS A 632 -18.25 -53.97 7.86
C LYS A 632 -16.89 -54.67 7.95
N SER A 633 -16.11 -54.67 6.88
CA SER A 633 -14.77 -55.23 6.84
C SER A 633 -13.78 -54.41 7.69
N GLN A 634 -13.87 -53.07 7.63
CA GLN A 634 -13.04 -52.18 8.45
C GLN A 634 -13.34 -52.30 9.95
N VAL A 635 -14.62 -52.34 10.35
CA VAL A 635 -15.02 -52.54 11.75
C VAL A 635 -14.49 -53.87 12.29
N ARG A 636 -14.53 -54.94 11.46
CA ARG A 636 -13.95 -56.23 11.83
C ARG A 636 -12.44 -56.13 12.03
N LEU A 637 -11.72 -55.47 11.11
CA LEU A 637 -10.27 -55.27 11.21
C LEU A 637 -9.87 -54.49 12.46
N VAL A 638 -10.54 -53.36 12.75
CA VAL A 638 -10.31 -52.56 13.97
C VAL A 638 -10.63 -53.38 15.23
N SER A 639 -11.68 -54.19 15.21
CA SER A 639 -12.00 -55.08 16.33
C SER A 639 -10.92 -56.14 16.57
N GLU A 640 -10.31 -56.70 15.52
CA GLU A 640 -9.20 -57.65 15.67
C GLU A 640 -7.91 -56.95 16.14
N LEU A 641 -7.61 -55.74 15.63
CA LEU A 641 -6.48 -54.93 16.09
C LEU A 641 -6.60 -54.53 17.57
N GLY A 642 -7.80 -54.17 18.03
CA GLY A 642 -8.05 -53.87 19.45
C GLY A 642 -7.80 -55.07 20.38
N LYS A 643 -8.05 -56.31 19.90
CA LYS A 643 -7.68 -57.53 20.65
C LYS A 643 -6.16 -57.70 20.74
N MET A 644 -5.42 -57.29 19.70
CA MET A 644 -3.95 -57.31 19.69
C MET A 644 -3.37 -56.21 20.58
N GLU A 645 -3.97 -55.03 20.66
CA GLU A 645 -3.52 -53.94 21.54
C GLU A 645 -3.51 -54.36 23.01
N ALA A 646 -4.56 -55.05 23.47
CA ALA A 646 -4.59 -55.61 24.82
C ALA A 646 -3.45 -56.62 25.06
N SER A 647 -3.08 -57.38 24.03
CA SER A 647 -1.96 -58.34 24.07
C SER A 647 -0.60 -57.62 24.10
N PHE A 648 -0.45 -56.51 23.37
CA PHE A 648 0.75 -55.67 23.38
C PHE A 648 0.93 -54.92 24.71
N GLN A 649 -0.15 -54.40 25.30
CA GLN A 649 -0.10 -53.80 26.64
C GLN A 649 0.32 -54.82 27.72
N GLU A 650 -0.05 -56.08 27.57
CA GLU A 650 0.38 -57.16 28.47
C GLU A 650 1.85 -57.54 28.26
N LEU A 651 2.32 -57.57 27.00
CA LEU A 651 3.74 -57.76 26.67
C LEU A 651 4.63 -56.63 27.20
N ASP A 652 4.16 -55.38 27.15
CA ASP A 652 4.88 -54.23 27.69
C ASP A 652 5.00 -54.30 29.22
N LYS A 653 3.92 -54.73 29.91
CA LYS A 653 3.96 -55.05 31.36
C LYS A 653 4.89 -56.23 31.67
N MET A 654 5.02 -57.21 30.77
CA MET A 654 5.96 -58.33 30.93
C MET A 654 7.42 -57.92 30.72
N GLN A 655 7.72 -56.97 29.82
CA GLN A 655 9.08 -56.44 29.67
C GLN A 655 9.57 -55.69 30.93
N VAL A 656 8.65 -55.03 31.65
CA VAL A 656 8.94 -54.36 32.94
C VAL A 656 9.18 -55.36 34.08
N LYS A 657 8.66 -56.60 33.96
CA LYS A 657 8.91 -57.70 34.91
C LYS A 657 9.98 -58.67 34.40
N ARG A 658 11.20 -58.18 34.13
CA ARG A 658 12.38 -59.05 34.26
C ARG A 658 12.71 -59.16 35.75
N ASP A 659 12.13 -60.15 36.41
CA ASP A 659 12.65 -60.65 37.68
C ASP A 659 14.04 -61.23 37.39
N VAL A 660 15.07 -60.38 37.54
CA VAL A 660 16.45 -60.81 37.67
C VAL A 660 16.53 -61.53 39.01
N GLY A 661 16.41 -62.86 38.98
CA GLY A 661 16.65 -63.69 40.15
C GLY A 661 18.01 -63.34 40.73
N GLN A 662 18.02 -62.88 41.98
CA GLN A 662 19.23 -62.54 42.72
C GLN A 662 20.14 -63.79 42.78
N ASN A 663 21.27 -63.72 42.08
CA ASN A 663 22.32 -64.73 41.84
C ASN A 663 22.14 -65.63 40.62
N SER A 664 22.60 -65.15 39.46
CA SER A 664 23.11 -66.01 38.38
C SER A 664 24.63 -66.14 38.50
N ILE A 665 25.14 -67.37 38.60
CA ILE A 665 26.57 -67.67 38.49
C ILE A 665 26.84 -67.96 37.02
N GLU A 666 27.53 -67.04 36.35
CA GLU A 666 28.02 -67.24 34.98
C GLU A 666 29.45 -67.78 35.04
N ILE A 667 29.68 -68.93 34.41
CA ILE A 667 31.01 -69.52 34.25
C ILE A 667 31.60 -68.94 32.96
N ILE A 668 32.65 -68.15 33.10
CA ILE A 668 33.43 -67.62 31.98
C ILE A 668 34.66 -68.51 31.81
N GLU A 669 34.74 -69.24 30.70
CA GLU A 669 35.98 -69.87 30.25
C GLU A 669 36.92 -68.78 29.72
N LEU A 670 38.05 -68.58 30.40
CA LEU A 670 39.14 -67.73 29.90
C LEU A 670 39.98 -68.57 28.93
N LEU A 671 39.84 -68.28 27.63
CA LEU A 671 40.73 -68.74 26.56
C LEU A 671 41.66 -67.62 26.10
#